data_AF-A0A8T3WGT2-F1
#
_entry.id   AF-A0A8T3WGT2-F1
#
_cell.length_a   1.000
_cell.length_b   1.000
_cell.length_c   1.000
_cell.angle_alpha   90.00
_cell.angle_beta   90.00
_cell.angle_gamma   90.00
#
_symmetry.space_group_name_H-M   'P 1'
#
loop_
_entity.id
_entity.type
_entity.pdbx_description
1 polymer ?
#
loop_
_entity_poly.entity_id
_entity_poly.type
_entity_poly.pdbx_seq_one_letter_code
_entity_poly.pdbx_strand_id
1 'polypeptide(L)'
;MLLKRLMKRKLLFISLLIAITLITVFLGAKFYLLINFLSGNDTVIKVSSDKEYLFLRHGQQGEISLEAKVTTNPFCSASCNVKLLDLEKMDLIDSDDFSLKPGNPFKKSYIILADKLGSGKKFYRFDVECTSAGGLLCHSDREPTIRNLLITSEYGLNEVEGENKKEFEEKARSLVKEINEIEHELSLLKDAVNKLNQTVVAEYDFEFDLEDLLYDIKVLAISEYYYTELDSLAESEMSFSNVKEKVPDINISVSQDVSVYNSLIEDLEFSESKLSNLTNLTFPIGDAIRINLFIGEFNSVAKAFEERDHLENKSFLVKFFRDRLEKSVFLEEENGTKVDAVIEKIKFQKIEFMNIPPDEIKIEFADIIKKCTINNVTSQCSDGENPVVFLHGHSVTKDAPLEYSLEGFGFLQKKLDEEGYINAGAITLYAGKNVPAGIWNVHTPLSIRASYYFDFFEEPENYRVVLAKSENIDTYAVRLKEVFDNIRYRTGRDKINVIAFSMGGLVIRRHMQLFGSEGFDKVILIGVPNKGISGDVSTLCPLIGGEKRECEDMNSNSLFMQKLNRDELPDNIYNIYGTGCEMAEGIGDGIVLEEKAKLDIEKNFVINGICRGKFQPLHLDLLKIDMYPEIYETIKNILEEKSV
;
A
#
# COMPACT_ATOMS: atom_id res chain seq x y z
N MET A 1 86.06 -2.16 1.28
CA MET A 1 86.79 -2.46 2.54
C MET A 1 85.90 -3.04 3.65
N LEU A 2 84.66 -2.56 3.82
CA LEU A 2 83.68 -3.10 4.77
C LEU A 2 83.34 -4.59 4.55
N LEU A 3 83.11 -5.01 3.30
CA LEU A 3 82.75 -6.39 2.96
C LEU A 3 83.81 -7.41 3.41
N LYS A 4 85.10 -7.07 3.24
CA LYS A 4 86.23 -7.90 3.69
C LYS A 4 86.34 -7.99 5.23
N ARG A 5 85.90 -6.97 5.98
CA ARG A 5 85.83 -6.99 7.46
C ARG A 5 84.64 -7.81 7.96
N LEU A 6 83.51 -7.76 7.26
CA LEU A 6 82.32 -8.58 7.54
C LEU A 6 82.59 -10.08 7.29
N MET A 7 83.29 -10.43 6.21
CA MET A 7 83.64 -11.83 5.92
C MET A 7 84.58 -12.48 6.94
N LYS A 8 85.36 -11.71 7.71
CA LYS A 8 86.17 -12.24 8.83
C LYS A 8 85.32 -12.67 10.04
N ARG A 9 84.10 -12.13 10.18
CA ARG A 9 83.12 -12.52 11.19
C ARG A 9 82.03 -13.33 10.51
N LYS A 10 82.35 -14.58 10.13
CA LYS A 10 81.48 -15.49 9.36
C LYS A 10 80.02 -15.52 9.88
N LEU A 11 79.83 -15.47 11.20
CA LEU A 11 78.51 -15.48 11.83
C LEU A 11 77.67 -14.22 11.53
N LEU A 12 78.29 -13.04 11.52
CA LEU A 12 77.63 -11.76 11.20
C LEU A 12 77.25 -11.69 9.72
N PHE A 13 78.11 -12.21 8.84
CA PHE A 13 77.81 -12.27 7.41
C PHE A 13 76.64 -13.22 7.11
N ILE A 14 76.62 -14.41 7.73
CA ILE A 14 75.50 -15.36 7.61
C ILE A 14 74.21 -14.75 8.15
N SER A 15 74.24 -14.10 9.32
CA SER A 15 73.07 -13.41 9.89
C SER A 15 72.52 -12.30 8.98
N LEU A 16 73.39 -11.50 8.37
CA LEU A 16 72.98 -10.46 7.41
C LEU A 16 72.35 -11.06 6.15
N LEU A 17 72.92 -12.14 5.62
CA LEU A 17 72.37 -12.84 4.44
C LEU A 17 70.97 -13.41 4.75
N ILE A 18 70.80 -14.04 5.91
CA ILE A 18 69.50 -14.55 6.38
C ILE A 18 68.50 -13.39 6.54
N ALA A 19 68.90 -12.27 7.15
CA ALA A 19 68.04 -11.10 7.32
C ALA A 19 67.61 -10.50 5.97
N ILE A 20 68.53 -10.34 5.02
CA ILE A 20 68.20 -9.87 3.67
C ILE A 20 67.25 -10.84 2.98
N THR A 21 67.49 -12.15 3.09
CA THR A 21 66.64 -13.18 2.47
C THR A 21 65.23 -13.15 3.06
N LEU A 22 65.10 -13.05 4.38
CA LEU A 22 63.81 -12.90 5.07
C LEU A 22 63.10 -11.61 4.66
N ILE A 23 63.81 -10.49 4.55
CA ILE A 23 63.25 -9.23 4.08
C ILE A 23 62.79 -9.34 2.63
N THR A 24 63.57 -9.96 1.74
CA THR A 24 63.20 -10.17 0.33
C THR A 24 62.03 -11.12 0.18
N VAL A 25 61.96 -12.20 0.98
CA VAL A 25 60.80 -13.10 1.00
C VAL A 25 59.57 -12.38 1.54
N PHE A 26 59.70 -11.58 2.60
CA PHE A 26 58.57 -10.86 3.19
C PHE A 26 58.07 -9.72 2.28
N LEU A 27 58.97 -8.91 1.73
CA LEU A 27 58.64 -7.85 0.78
C LEU A 27 58.18 -8.43 -0.55
N GLY A 28 58.80 -9.52 -1.02
CA GLY A 28 58.41 -10.24 -2.22
C GLY A 28 57.03 -10.88 -2.07
N ALA A 29 56.71 -11.47 -0.92
CA ALA A 29 55.39 -11.99 -0.61
C ALA A 29 54.36 -10.85 -0.50
N LYS A 30 54.67 -9.75 0.19
CA LYS A 30 53.78 -8.56 0.22
C LYS A 30 53.56 -7.97 -1.17
N PHE A 31 54.60 -7.89 -1.98
CA PHE A 31 54.52 -7.39 -3.35
C PHE A 31 53.75 -8.37 -4.25
N TYR A 32 53.94 -9.68 -4.09
CA TYR A 32 53.17 -10.72 -4.78
C TYR A 32 51.70 -10.70 -4.37
N LEU A 33 51.38 -10.52 -3.08
CA LEU A 33 50.01 -10.38 -2.60
C LEU A 33 49.39 -9.07 -3.07
N LEU A 34 50.15 -7.96 -3.09
CA LEU A 34 49.71 -6.70 -3.68
C LEU A 34 49.49 -6.84 -5.18
N ILE A 35 50.36 -7.56 -5.89
CA ILE A 35 50.18 -7.88 -7.31
C ILE A 35 48.96 -8.76 -7.49
N ASN A 36 48.76 -9.84 -6.73
CA ASN A 36 47.58 -10.69 -6.84
C ASN A 36 46.29 -9.94 -6.48
N PHE A 37 46.36 -9.01 -5.53
CA PHE A 37 45.26 -8.13 -5.18
C PHE A 37 44.95 -7.13 -6.30
N LEU A 38 46.00 -6.49 -6.85
CA LEU A 38 45.87 -5.63 -8.02
C LEU A 38 45.45 -6.41 -9.27
N SER A 39 45.87 -7.66 -9.39
CA SER A 39 45.50 -8.63 -10.43
C SER A 39 44.21 -9.36 -10.12
N GLY A 40 43.49 -8.98 -9.05
CA GLY A 40 42.15 -9.47 -8.77
C GLY A 40 41.28 -9.23 -9.99
N ASN A 41 40.67 -10.31 -10.47
CA ASN A 41 40.02 -10.43 -11.78
C ASN A 41 38.67 -9.71 -11.89
N ASP A 42 38.23 -9.06 -10.80
CA ASP A 42 36.81 -8.79 -10.60
C ASP A 42 36.46 -7.34 -10.90
N THR A 43 35.40 -7.19 -11.68
CA THR A 43 34.81 -5.89 -12.00
C THR A 43 33.70 -5.63 -11.01
N VAL A 44 33.91 -4.70 -10.09
CA VAL A 44 32.87 -4.27 -9.17
C VAL A 44 32.15 -3.07 -9.75
N ILE A 45 30.82 -3.13 -9.85
CA ILE A 45 29.98 -2.02 -10.31
C ILE A 45 29.28 -1.36 -9.13
N LYS A 46 29.32 -0.03 -9.10
CA LYS A 46 28.48 0.81 -8.25
C LYS A 46 27.54 1.63 -9.12
N VAL A 47 26.25 1.62 -8.76
CA VAL A 47 25.20 2.39 -9.41
C VAL A 47 24.59 3.32 -8.38
N SER A 48 24.31 4.56 -8.77
CA SER A 48 23.65 5.55 -7.93
C SER A 48 22.78 6.48 -8.76
N SER A 49 21.75 7.04 -8.14
CA SER A 49 20.93 8.12 -8.70
C SER A 49 21.02 9.35 -7.80
N ASP A 50 20.81 10.54 -8.36
CA ASP A 50 20.56 11.74 -7.58
C ASP A 50 19.21 11.66 -6.84
N LYS A 51 18.23 10.94 -7.42
CA LYS A 51 16.89 10.71 -6.86
C LYS A 51 16.41 9.28 -7.12
N GLU A 52 15.98 8.62 -6.06
CA GLU A 52 15.29 7.31 -6.14
C GLU A 52 13.77 7.46 -6.17
N TYR A 53 13.27 8.65 -5.85
CA TYR A 53 11.87 8.99 -5.77
C TYR A 53 11.58 10.32 -6.44
N LEU A 54 10.55 10.35 -7.29
CA LEU A 54 9.96 11.55 -7.85
C LEU A 54 8.51 11.64 -7.42
N PHE A 55 8.09 12.85 -7.02
CA PHE A 55 6.67 13.18 -6.90
C PHE A 55 6.32 14.17 -8.02
N LEU A 56 5.42 13.77 -8.90
CA LEU A 56 4.98 14.53 -10.06
C LEU A 56 3.47 14.77 -9.99
N ARG A 57 2.98 15.85 -10.60
CA ARG A 57 1.55 16.00 -10.89
C ARG A 57 1.25 15.47 -12.29
N HIS A 58 0.00 15.12 -12.57
CA HIS A 58 -0.40 14.74 -13.93
C HIS A 58 0.01 15.84 -14.95
N GLY A 59 0.69 15.42 -16.01
CA GLY A 59 1.28 16.27 -17.04
C GLY A 59 2.70 16.79 -16.72
N GLN A 60 3.16 16.66 -15.48
CA GLN A 60 4.48 17.13 -15.06
C GLN A 60 5.59 16.15 -15.46
N GLN A 61 6.77 16.72 -15.71
CA GLN A 61 8.00 15.97 -15.95
C GLN A 61 9.01 16.20 -14.82
N GLY A 62 9.83 15.19 -14.55
CA GLY A 62 10.95 15.26 -13.62
C GLY A 62 12.21 14.68 -14.22
N GLU A 63 13.36 15.25 -13.88
CA GLU A 63 14.66 14.73 -14.29
C GLU A 63 15.29 13.88 -13.17
N ILE A 64 15.85 12.74 -13.58
CA ILE A 64 16.74 11.88 -12.78
C ILE A 64 18.10 11.78 -13.47
N SER A 65 19.17 11.74 -12.69
CA SER A 65 20.54 11.59 -13.16
C SER A 65 21.15 10.33 -12.57
N LEU A 66 21.52 9.41 -13.45
CA LEU A 66 22.06 8.10 -13.10
C LEU A 66 23.57 8.07 -13.33
N GLU A 67 24.29 7.46 -12.39
CA GLU A 67 25.74 7.31 -12.44
C GLU A 67 26.14 5.85 -12.23
N ALA A 68 26.98 5.34 -13.13
CA ALA A 68 27.61 4.03 -13.00
C ALA A 68 29.13 4.18 -12.90
N LYS A 69 29.72 3.51 -11.91
CA LYS A 69 31.16 3.49 -11.63
C LYS A 69 31.64 2.04 -11.56
N VAL A 70 32.88 1.81 -11.99
CA VAL A 70 33.55 0.53 -11.77
C VAL A 70 34.78 0.71 -10.88
N THR A 71 34.98 -0.30 -10.04
CA THR A 71 36.21 -0.54 -9.32
C THR A 71 36.84 -1.80 -9.91
N THR A 72 37.89 -1.62 -10.72
CA THR A 72 38.67 -2.70 -11.33
C THR A 72 40.16 -2.43 -11.13
N ASN A 73 40.99 -3.42 -11.47
CA ASN A 73 42.41 -3.19 -11.70
C ASN A 73 42.60 -1.97 -12.65
N PRO A 74 43.51 -1.02 -12.36
CA PRO A 74 43.79 0.12 -13.24
C PRO A 74 44.16 -0.23 -14.69
N PHE A 75 44.64 -1.45 -14.94
CA PHE A 75 44.97 -1.97 -16.28
C PHE A 75 43.79 -2.68 -16.96
N CYS A 76 42.69 -2.92 -16.24
CA CYS A 76 41.45 -3.48 -16.76
C CYS A 76 40.47 -2.36 -17.14
N SER A 77 39.75 -2.59 -18.23
CA SER A 77 38.53 -1.85 -18.55
C SER A 77 37.34 -2.80 -18.46
N ALA A 78 36.16 -2.28 -18.14
CA ALA A 78 34.93 -3.03 -18.22
C ALA A 78 34.17 -2.63 -19.49
N SER A 79 33.60 -3.60 -20.19
CA SER A 79 32.59 -3.39 -21.23
C SER A 79 31.23 -3.49 -20.57
N CYS A 80 30.47 -2.40 -20.58
CA CYS A 80 29.21 -2.27 -19.86
C CYS A 80 28.06 -2.00 -20.82
N ASN A 81 26.92 -2.61 -20.53
CA ASN A 81 25.63 -2.31 -21.13
C ASN A 81 24.72 -1.74 -20.03
N VAL A 82 24.05 -0.62 -20.31
CA VAL A 82 23.00 -0.07 -19.44
C VAL A 82 21.66 -0.14 -20.12
N LYS A 83 20.61 -0.34 -19.33
CA LYS A 83 19.22 -0.29 -19.77
C LYS A 83 18.38 0.49 -18.78
N LEU A 84 17.48 1.33 -19.26
CA LEU A 84 16.40 1.89 -18.46
C LEU A 84 15.08 1.27 -18.92
N LEU A 85 14.38 0.62 -18.01
CA LEU A 85 13.11 -0.07 -18.26
C LEU A 85 11.96 0.64 -17.57
N ASP A 86 10.82 0.77 -18.25
CA ASP A 86 9.52 1.04 -17.63
C ASP A 86 8.89 -0.29 -17.21
N LEU A 87 8.77 -0.55 -15.91
CA LEU A 87 8.24 -1.80 -15.39
C LEU A 87 6.72 -1.91 -15.53
N GLU A 88 6.03 -0.81 -15.85
CA GLU A 88 4.59 -0.86 -16.11
C GLU A 88 4.29 -1.74 -17.32
N LYS A 89 5.01 -1.53 -18.43
CA LYS A 89 4.79 -2.22 -19.71
C LYS A 89 5.91 -3.19 -20.05
N MET A 90 6.97 -3.22 -19.24
CA MET A 90 8.24 -3.87 -19.54
C MET A 90 8.92 -3.29 -20.79
N ASP A 91 8.73 -1.99 -21.03
CA ASP A 91 9.25 -1.28 -22.20
C ASP A 91 10.69 -0.82 -21.97
N LEU A 92 11.56 -1.03 -22.96
CA LEU A 92 12.92 -0.48 -22.97
C LEU A 92 12.86 1.01 -23.36
N ILE A 93 13.15 1.90 -22.41
CA ILE A 93 13.21 3.35 -22.64
C ILE A 93 14.50 3.70 -23.38
N ASP A 94 15.63 3.15 -22.91
CA ASP A 94 16.95 3.47 -23.45
C ASP A 94 17.93 2.34 -23.16
N SER A 95 18.94 2.20 -24.02
CA SER A 95 20.05 1.27 -23.86
C SER A 95 21.33 1.87 -24.42
N ASP A 96 22.45 1.65 -23.75
CA ASP A 96 23.75 2.17 -24.19
C ASP A 96 24.87 1.18 -23.88
N ASP A 97 25.86 1.11 -24.77
CA ASP A 97 27.06 0.30 -24.60
C ASP A 97 28.27 1.22 -24.46
N PHE A 98 29.03 1.06 -23.37
CA PHE A 98 30.17 1.91 -23.09
C PHE A 98 31.27 1.14 -22.37
N SER A 99 32.47 1.70 -22.38
CA SER A 99 33.59 1.16 -21.61
C SER A 99 33.88 2.02 -20.40
N LEU A 100 33.96 1.37 -19.23
CA LEU A 100 34.36 2.02 -18.00
C LEU A 100 35.80 1.72 -17.64
N LYS A 101 36.48 2.74 -17.11
CA LYS A 101 37.78 2.64 -16.45
C LYS A 101 37.67 3.23 -15.04
N PRO A 102 38.47 2.75 -14.07
CA PRO A 102 38.52 3.37 -12.76
C PRO A 102 38.73 4.88 -12.84
N GLY A 103 37.87 5.64 -12.15
CA GLY A 103 37.92 7.11 -12.12
C GLY A 103 37.11 7.85 -13.19
N ASN A 104 36.60 7.14 -14.21
CA ASN A 104 35.77 7.73 -15.27
C ASN A 104 34.33 7.19 -15.18
N PRO A 105 33.45 7.82 -14.38
CA PRO A 105 32.05 7.37 -14.26
C PRO A 105 31.27 7.61 -15.56
N PHE A 106 30.31 6.73 -15.84
CA PHE A 106 29.24 7.00 -16.79
C PHE A 106 28.14 7.79 -16.10
N LYS A 107 27.61 8.82 -16.78
CA LYS A 107 26.52 9.66 -16.29
C LYS A 107 25.49 9.87 -17.40
N LYS A 108 24.21 9.70 -17.09
CA LYS A 108 23.12 9.97 -18.03
C LYS A 108 21.89 10.45 -17.29
N SER A 109 21.23 11.48 -17.83
CA SER A 109 19.97 12.01 -17.29
C SER A 109 18.79 11.53 -18.12
N TYR A 110 17.65 11.32 -17.47
CA TYR A 110 16.40 10.92 -18.07
C TYR A 110 15.26 11.80 -17.60
N ILE A 111 14.31 12.08 -18.50
CA ILE A 111 13.08 12.79 -18.20
C ILE A 111 11.96 11.77 -18.00
N ILE A 112 11.35 11.80 -16.84
CA ILE A 112 10.23 10.95 -16.44
C ILE A 112 8.95 11.78 -16.49
N LEU A 113 7.92 11.25 -17.17
CA LEU A 113 6.62 11.92 -17.34
C LEU A 113 5.53 11.21 -16.53
N ALA A 114 4.69 12.00 -15.86
CA ALA A 114 3.44 11.55 -15.28
C ALA A 114 2.28 11.83 -16.25
N ASP A 115 2.01 10.92 -17.17
CA ASP A 115 1.04 11.06 -18.28
C ASP A 115 -0.37 10.53 -17.96
N LYS A 116 -0.59 10.00 -16.76
CA LYS A 116 -1.86 9.41 -16.34
C LYS A 116 -2.69 10.36 -15.48
N LEU A 117 -3.99 10.35 -15.73
CA LEU A 117 -5.00 10.96 -14.85
C LEU A 117 -4.94 10.34 -13.45
N GLY A 118 -5.26 11.14 -12.44
CA GLY A 118 -5.41 10.66 -11.07
C GLY A 118 -4.12 10.56 -10.28
N SER A 119 -4.05 9.53 -9.42
CA SER A 119 -2.87 9.28 -8.59
C SER A 119 -2.44 7.83 -8.61
N GLY A 120 -1.13 7.61 -8.56
CA GLY A 120 -0.55 6.27 -8.63
C GLY A 120 0.96 6.29 -8.60
N LYS A 121 1.56 5.14 -8.87
CA LYS A 121 3.02 4.99 -8.96
C LYS A 121 3.43 4.28 -10.23
N LYS A 122 4.53 4.75 -10.81
CA LYS A 122 5.28 4.08 -11.86
C LYS A 122 6.65 3.68 -11.33
N PHE A 123 7.16 2.58 -11.87
CA PHE A 123 8.43 2.01 -11.46
C PHE A 123 9.34 1.90 -12.68
N TYR A 124 10.56 2.41 -12.52
CA TYR A 124 11.59 2.30 -13.52
C TYR A 124 12.76 1.51 -12.95
N ARG A 125 13.39 0.70 -13.79
CA ARG A 125 14.58 -0.04 -13.39
C ARG A 125 15.75 0.32 -14.26
N PHE A 126 16.84 0.73 -13.62
CA PHE A 126 18.11 0.98 -14.28
C PHE A 126 19.04 -0.21 -14.08
N ASP A 127 19.27 -0.95 -15.14
CA ASP A 127 20.09 -2.15 -15.17
C ASP A 127 21.47 -1.82 -15.74
N VAL A 128 22.52 -2.31 -15.09
CA VAL A 128 23.91 -2.17 -15.51
C VAL A 128 24.55 -3.54 -15.47
N GLU A 129 24.97 -4.03 -16.64
CA GLU A 129 25.69 -5.28 -16.78
C GLU A 129 27.08 -4.99 -17.34
N CYS A 130 28.14 -5.35 -16.62
CA CYS A 130 29.50 -5.19 -17.10
C CYS A 130 30.26 -6.50 -17.13
N THR A 131 31.06 -6.68 -18.16
CA THR A 131 32.05 -7.75 -18.28
C THR A 131 33.45 -7.15 -18.33
N SER A 132 34.42 -7.78 -17.69
CA SER A 132 35.81 -7.33 -17.79
C SER A 132 36.33 -7.54 -19.21
N ALA A 133 36.80 -6.47 -19.84
CA ALA A 133 37.48 -6.55 -21.12
C ALA A 133 38.92 -7.03 -20.87
N GLY A 134 39.13 -8.34 -21.05
CA GLY A 134 40.43 -8.98 -20.84
C GLY A 134 41.55 -8.35 -21.68
N GLY A 135 42.77 -8.38 -21.14
CA GLY A 135 43.96 -7.82 -21.77
C GLY A 135 45.23 -8.50 -21.25
N LEU A 136 46.40 -8.14 -21.80
CA LEU A 136 47.67 -8.81 -21.44
C LEU A 136 47.99 -8.75 -19.92
N LEU A 137 47.56 -7.66 -19.26
CA LEU A 137 47.74 -7.43 -17.82
C LEU A 137 46.42 -7.52 -17.03
N CYS A 138 45.32 -7.87 -17.72
CA CYS A 138 43.98 -7.98 -17.15
C CYS A 138 43.52 -9.42 -17.32
N HIS A 139 43.86 -10.25 -16.33
CA HIS A 139 43.26 -11.56 -16.18
C HIS A 139 41.83 -11.34 -15.66
N SER A 140 40.85 -12.00 -16.28
CA SER A 140 39.48 -12.00 -15.78
C SER A 140 38.74 -13.20 -16.34
N ASP A 141 37.86 -13.76 -15.51
CA ASP A 141 37.04 -14.91 -15.86
C ASP A 141 35.86 -14.53 -16.78
N ARG A 142 35.73 -13.22 -17.06
CA ARG A 142 34.71 -12.60 -17.94
C ARG A 142 33.26 -12.87 -17.49
N GLU A 143 33.06 -13.26 -16.23
CA GLU A 143 31.73 -13.36 -15.67
C GLU A 143 31.08 -11.96 -15.61
N PRO A 144 29.81 -11.83 -16.04
CA PRO A 144 29.11 -10.55 -16.00
C PRO A 144 28.76 -10.19 -14.55
N THR A 145 28.97 -8.92 -14.23
CA THR A 145 28.52 -8.32 -12.98
C THR A 145 27.27 -7.50 -13.25
N ILE A 146 26.22 -7.69 -12.43
CA ILE A 146 24.91 -7.05 -12.64
C ILE A 146 24.55 -6.17 -11.45
N ARG A 147 24.13 -4.93 -11.74
CA ARG A 147 23.57 -3.99 -10.78
C ARG A 147 22.26 -3.43 -11.29
N ASN A 148 21.35 -3.19 -10.35
CA ASN A 148 20.04 -2.67 -10.63
C ASN A 148 19.75 -1.54 -9.64
N LEU A 149 18.97 -0.56 -10.09
CA LEU A 149 18.42 0.49 -9.23
C LEU A 149 16.95 0.66 -9.56
N LEU A 150 16.09 0.54 -8.55
CA LEU A 150 14.65 0.77 -8.68
C LEU A 150 14.32 2.24 -8.35
N ILE A 151 13.69 2.91 -9.30
CA ILE A 151 13.27 4.31 -9.20
C ILE A 151 11.75 4.34 -9.18
N THR A 152 11.18 5.08 -8.24
CA THR A 152 9.73 5.25 -8.12
C THR A 152 9.34 6.65 -8.55
N SER A 153 8.36 6.76 -9.45
CA SER A 153 7.68 8.01 -9.78
C SER A 153 6.25 7.93 -9.29
N GLU A 154 5.95 8.62 -8.20
CA GLU A 154 4.59 8.82 -7.73
C GLU A 154 3.99 10.02 -8.46
N TYR A 155 2.76 9.85 -8.95
CA TYR A 155 2.00 10.94 -9.55
C TYR A 155 0.71 11.18 -8.76
N GLY A 156 0.30 12.44 -8.70
CA GLY A 156 -0.96 12.86 -8.12
C GLY A 156 -1.72 13.82 -9.02
N LEU A 157 -2.85 14.30 -8.51
CA LEU A 157 -3.69 15.25 -9.22
C LEU A 157 -2.91 16.51 -9.60
N ASN A 158 -3.13 16.99 -10.81
CA ASN A 158 -2.76 18.35 -11.19
C ASN A 158 -3.72 19.37 -10.55
N GLU A 159 -3.45 20.65 -10.75
CA GLU A 159 -4.23 21.73 -10.14
C GLU A 159 -5.69 21.72 -10.62
N VAL A 160 -5.91 21.53 -11.92
CA VAL A 160 -7.25 21.47 -12.54
C VAL A 160 -8.05 20.27 -12.02
N GLU A 161 -7.45 19.09 -11.95
CA GLU A 161 -8.10 17.89 -11.40
C GLU A 161 -8.43 18.07 -9.91
N GLY A 162 -7.54 18.73 -9.16
CA GLY A 162 -7.76 19.06 -7.75
C GLY A 162 -8.90 20.06 -7.55
N GLU A 163 -9.06 21.03 -8.45
CA GLU A 163 -10.17 21.99 -8.46
C GLU A 163 -11.48 21.30 -8.85
N ASN A 164 -11.50 20.54 -9.95
CA ASN A 164 -12.66 19.79 -10.40
C ASN A 164 -13.16 18.80 -9.34
N LYS A 165 -12.25 18.18 -8.58
CA LYS A 165 -12.61 17.29 -7.46
C LYS A 165 -13.39 18.02 -6.38
N LYS A 166 -12.89 19.18 -5.95
CA LYS A 166 -13.58 20.00 -4.94
C LYS A 166 -14.92 20.49 -5.47
N GLU A 167 -14.95 20.96 -6.71
CA GLU A 167 -16.18 21.44 -7.35
C GLU A 167 -17.24 20.33 -7.42
N PHE A 168 -16.86 19.12 -7.86
CA PHE A 168 -17.77 17.98 -7.89
C PHE A 168 -18.30 17.64 -6.50
N GLU A 169 -17.42 17.54 -5.50
CA GLU A 169 -17.82 17.20 -4.13
C GLU A 169 -18.80 18.22 -3.53
N GLU A 170 -18.53 19.52 -3.74
CA GLU A 170 -19.38 20.61 -3.26
C GLU A 170 -20.75 20.58 -3.97
N LYS A 171 -20.76 20.46 -5.31
CA LYS A 171 -21.99 20.39 -6.11
C LYS A 171 -22.82 19.16 -5.76
N ALA A 172 -22.22 17.97 -5.69
CA ALA A 172 -22.93 16.75 -5.37
C ALA A 172 -23.53 16.78 -3.96
N ARG A 173 -22.80 17.30 -2.96
CA ARG A 173 -23.34 17.50 -1.60
C ARG A 173 -24.51 18.49 -1.58
N SER A 174 -24.40 19.61 -2.31
CA SER A 174 -25.49 20.59 -2.42
C SER A 174 -26.72 19.96 -3.06
N LEU A 175 -26.55 19.26 -4.19
CA LEU A 175 -27.63 18.65 -4.93
C LEU A 175 -28.34 17.57 -4.12
N VAL A 176 -27.60 16.66 -3.46
CA VAL A 176 -28.18 15.64 -2.57
C VAL A 176 -28.98 16.28 -1.43
N LYS A 177 -28.47 17.37 -0.86
CA LYS A 177 -29.18 18.10 0.20
C LYS A 177 -30.50 18.67 -0.31
N GLU A 178 -30.50 19.30 -1.49
CA GLU A 178 -31.71 19.86 -2.07
C GLU A 178 -32.72 18.78 -2.48
N ILE A 179 -32.26 17.66 -3.04
CA ILE A 179 -33.11 16.49 -3.34
C ILE A 179 -33.81 16.01 -2.08
N ASN A 180 -33.08 15.86 -0.98
CA ASN A 180 -33.61 15.42 0.29
C ASN A 180 -34.62 16.41 0.90
N GLU A 181 -34.39 17.72 0.76
CA GLU A 181 -35.36 18.75 1.17
C GLU A 181 -36.67 18.64 0.36
N ILE A 182 -36.59 18.42 -0.94
CA ILE A 182 -37.76 18.24 -1.82
C ILE A 182 -38.48 16.91 -1.57
N GLU A 183 -37.76 15.80 -1.42
CA GLU A 183 -38.34 14.49 -1.09
C GLU A 183 -39.12 14.56 0.22
N HIS A 184 -38.56 15.27 1.20
CA HIS A 184 -39.22 15.52 2.47
C HIS A 184 -40.51 16.34 2.31
N GLU A 185 -40.48 17.45 1.55
CA GLU A 185 -41.67 18.26 1.26
C GLU A 185 -42.76 17.42 0.58
N LEU A 186 -42.40 16.63 -0.44
CA LEU A 186 -43.32 15.75 -1.16
C LEU A 186 -43.93 14.68 -0.23
N SER A 187 -43.17 14.15 0.73
CA SER A 187 -43.68 13.20 1.73
C SER A 187 -44.76 13.83 2.62
N LEU A 188 -44.56 15.07 3.07
CA LEU A 188 -45.56 15.81 3.86
C LEU A 188 -46.83 16.09 3.04
N LEU A 189 -46.68 16.48 1.77
CA LEU A 189 -47.81 16.70 0.87
C LEU A 189 -48.57 15.40 0.61
N LYS A 190 -47.87 14.29 0.39
CA LYS A 190 -48.47 12.98 0.15
C LYS A 190 -49.26 12.48 1.35
N ASP A 191 -48.79 12.70 2.57
CA ASP A 191 -49.56 12.39 3.78
C ASP A 191 -50.84 13.23 3.88
N ALA A 192 -50.76 14.54 3.62
CA ALA A 192 -51.92 15.42 3.60
C ALA A 192 -52.93 15.02 2.52
N VAL A 193 -52.48 14.72 1.31
CA VAL A 193 -53.32 14.21 0.21
C VAL A 193 -53.93 12.87 0.57
N ASN A 194 -53.19 11.94 1.17
CA ASN A 194 -53.75 10.65 1.60
C ASN A 194 -54.87 10.82 2.62
N LYS A 195 -54.74 11.76 3.57
CA LYS A 195 -55.81 12.10 4.51
C LYS A 195 -57.00 12.75 3.81
N LEU A 196 -56.75 13.69 2.90
CA LEU A 196 -57.79 14.35 2.10
C LEU A 196 -58.55 13.35 1.22
N ASN A 197 -57.84 12.42 0.60
CA ASN A 197 -58.39 11.46 -0.36
C ASN A 197 -59.31 10.40 0.28
N GLN A 198 -59.31 10.29 1.62
CA GLN A 198 -60.26 9.44 2.35
C GLN A 198 -61.69 9.94 2.21
N THR A 199 -61.90 11.25 2.08
CA THR A 199 -63.21 11.89 2.01
C THR A 199 -63.41 12.68 0.72
N VAL A 200 -62.35 13.15 0.08
CA VAL A 200 -62.39 13.96 -1.16
C VAL A 200 -61.81 13.15 -2.32
N VAL A 201 -62.31 13.33 -3.54
CA VAL A 201 -61.61 12.82 -4.74
C VAL A 201 -60.48 13.79 -5.06
N ALA A 202 -59.24 13.42 -4.69
CA ALA A 202 -58.04 14.21 -4.94
C ALA A 202 -57.04 13.39 -5.78
N GLU A 203 -56.67 13.91 -6.96
CA GLU A 203 -55.71 13.30 -7.88
C GLU A 203 -54.56 14.29 -8.10
N TYR A 204 -53.41 14.00 -7.51
CA TYR A 204 -52.16 14.75 -7.72
C TYR A 204 -51.09 13.78 -8.20
N ASP A 205 -50.26 14.26 -9.11
CA ASP A 205 -49.12 13.51 -9.62
C ASP A 205 -47.89 13.77 -8.73
N PHE A 206 -47.46 12.72 -8.04
CA PHE A 206 -46.25 12.71 -7.21
C PHE A 206 -45.18 11.77 -7.78
N GLU A 207 -45.31 11.34 -9.04
CA GLU A 207 -44.33 10.45 -9.68
C GLU A 207 -43.10 11.25 -10.11
N PHE A 208 -42.15 11.35 -9.17
CA PHE A 208 -40.82 11.92 -9.40
C PHE A 208 -39.76 10.86 -9.10
N ASP A 209 -38.84 10.64 -10.04
CA ASP A 209 -37.77 9.65 -9.94
C ASP A 209 -36.58 10.16 -9.10
N LEU A 210 -36.84 10.69 -7.89
CA LEU A 210 -35.81 11.26 -7.02
C LEU A 210 -34.87 10.18 -6.46
N GLU A 211 -35.37 8.96 -6.24
CA GLU A 211 -34.56 7.83 -5.77
C GLU A 211 -33.52 7.41 -6.83
N ASP A 212 -33.94 7.33 -8.10
CA ASP A 212 -33.06 7.01 -9.23
C ASP A 212 -32.00 8.11 -9.41
N LEU A 213 -32.40 9.38 -9.34
CA LEU A 213 -31.46 10.50 -9.41
C LEU A 213 -30.42 10.45 -8.28
N LEU A 214 -30.86 10.17 -7.05
CA LEU A 214 -29.97 10.04 -5.90
C LEU A 214 -29.03 8.84 -6.07
N TYR A 215 -29.51 7.74 -6.64
CA TYR A 215 -28.71 6.58 -6.98
C TYR A 215 -27.64 6.93 -8.01
N ASP A 216 -27.99 7.64 -9.09
CA ASP A 216 -27.05 8.07 -10.12
C ASP A 216 -25.93 8.95 -9.55
N ILE A 217 -26.26 9.94 -8.72
CA ILE A 217 -25.25 10.79 -8.06
C ILE A 217 -24.33 9.95 -7.17
N LYS A 218 -24.86 8.97 -6.43
CA LYS A 218 -24.05 8.06 -5.60
C LYS A 218 -23.13 7.20 -6.45
N VAL A 219 -23.61 6.68 -7.59
CA VAL A 219 -22.79 5.90 -8.53
C VAL A 219 -21.66 6.76 -9.10
N LEU A 220 -21.95 8.00 -9.50
CA LEU A 220 -20.93 8.94 -9.96
C LEU A 220 -19.89 9.20 -8.86
N ALA A 221 -20.30 9.47 -7.61
CA ALA A 221 -19.40 9.79 -6.51
C ALA A 221 -18.45 8.64 -6.09
N ILE A 222 -18.81 7.39 -6.39
CA ILE A 222 -17.95 6.22 -6.15
C ILE A 222 -17.18 5.77 -7.40
N SER A 223 -17.42 6.38 -8.55
CA SER A 223 -16.75 6.05 -9.80
C SER A 223 -15.26 6.43 -9.74
N GLU A 224 -14.45 5.66 -10.47
CA GLU A 224 -13.04 6.00 -10.61
C GLU A 224 -12.92 7.31 -11.39
N TYR A 225 -12.23 8.29 -10.80
CA TYR A 225 -12.08 9.63 -11.36
C TYR A 225 -13.38 10.43 -11.45
N TYR A 226 -14.33 10.26 -10.52
CA TYR A 226 -15.60 11.02 -10.50
C TYR A 226 -15.51 12.53 -10.76
N TYR A 227 -14.39 13.16 -10.45
CA TYR A 227 -14.14 14.58 -10.73
C TYR A 227 -14.02 14.92 -12.22
N THR A 228 -13.98 13.93 -13.12
CA THR A 228 -14.13 14.11 -14.57
C THR A 228 -15.60 14.09 -15.01
N GLU A 229 -16.53 13.68 -14.13
CA GLU A 229 -17.96 13.53 -14.40
C GLU A 229 -18.78 14.77 -14.03
N LEU A 230 -18.18 15.96 -14.11
CA LEU A 230 -18.87 17.23 -13.83
C LEU A 230 -20.06 17.48 -14.77
N ASP A 231 -19.93 17.09 -16.03
CA ASP A 231 -21.01 17.22 -17.02
C ASP A 231 -22.19 16.28 -16.67
N SER A 232 -21.90 15.02 -16.33
CA SER A 232 -22.89 14.03 -15.87
C SER A 232 -23.63 14.52 -14.61
N LEU A 233 -22.91 15.13 -13.65
CA LEU A 233 -23.53 15.74 -12.48
C LEU A 233 -24.41 16.94 -12.83
N ALA A 234 -24.02 17.75 -13.83
CA ALA A 234 -24.83 18.87 -14.31
C ALA A 234 -26.12 18.40 -15.02
N GLU A 235 -26.10 17.24 -15.69
CA GLU A 235 -27.31 16.61 -16.24
C GLU A 235 -28.27 16.18 -15.13
N SER A 236 -27.75 15.62 -14.03
CA SER A 236 -28.54 15.32 -12.83
C SER A 236 -29.14 16.59 -12.20
N GLU A 237 -28.37 17.67 -12.11
CA GLU A 237 -28.84 18.98 -11.62
C GLU A 237 -29.97 19.54 -12.49
N MET A 238 -29.83 19.46 -13.82
CA MET A 238 -30.85 19.91 -14.77
C MET A 238 -32.14 19.09 -14.65
N SER A 239 -32.01 17.76 -14.51
CA SER A 239 -33.15 16.86 -14.31
C SER A 239 -33.88 17.18 -13.01
N PHE A 240 -33.14 17.46 -11.93
CA PHE A 240 -33.70 17.89 -10.65
C PHE A 240 -34.40 19.25 -10.71
N SER A 241 -33.85 20.22 -11.44
CA SER A 241 -34.44 21.56 -11.58
C SER A 241 -35.88 21.50 -12.05
N ASN A 242 -36.21 20.59 -12.98
CA ASN A 242 -37.57 20.40 -13.46
C ASN A 242 -38.53 19.91 -12.36
N VAL A 243 -38.05 19.07 -11.43
CA VAL A 243 -38.83 18.61 -10.27
C VAL A 243 -39.03 19.77 -9.30
N LYS A 244 -37.93 20.46 -8.97
CA LYS A 244 -37.91 21.61 -8.06
C LYS A 244 -38.86 22.74 -8.49
N GLU A 245 -39.03 22.97 -9.79
CA GLU A 245 -39.98 23.95 -10.32
C GLU A 245 -41.45 23.53 -10.19
N LYS A 246 -41.75 22.22 -10.20
CA LYS A 246 -43.14 21.70 -10.12
C LYS A 246 -43.67 21.57 -8.70
N VAL A 247 -42.82 21.28 -7.72
CA VAL A 247 -43.24 21.04 -6.33
C VAL A 247 -43.99 22.22 -5.70
N PRO A 248 -43.58 23.50 -5.89
CA PRO A 248 -44.32 24.64 -5.35
C PRO A 248 -45.78 24.71 -5.82
N ASP A 249 -46.04 24.41 -7.09
CA ASP A 249 -47.41 24.42 -7.64
C ASP A 249 -48.26 23.32 -6.99
N ILE A 250 -47.70 22.12 -6.80
CA ILE A 250 -48.37 21.02 -6.09
C ILE A 250 -48.66 21.43 -4.65
N ASN A 251 -47.67 22.01 -3.95
CA ASN A 251 -47.84 22.47 -2.57
C ASN A 251 -48.98 23.50 -2.45
N ILE A 252 -49.01 24.50 -3.34
CA ILE A 252 -50.07 25.51 -3.36
C ILE A 252 -51.44 24.86 -3.57
N SER A 253 -51.57 23.96 -4.55
CA SER A 253 -52.85 23.28 -4.82
C SER A 253 -53.31 22.41 -3.65
N VAL A 254 -52.43 21.58 -3.08
CA VAL A 254 -52.74 20.74 -1.91
C VAL A 254 -53.11 21.59 -0.71
N SER A 255 -52.35 22.65 -0.43
CA SER A 255 -52.60 23.57 0.70
C SER A 255 -53.94 24.30 0.56
N GLN A 256 -54.31 24.72 -0.65
CA GLN A 256 -55.60 25.34 -0.92
C GLN A 256 -56.76 24.36 -0.68
N ASP A 257 -56.65 23.13 -1.20
CA ASP A 257 -57.70 22.12 -1.05
C ASP A 257 -57.86 21.66 0.41
N VAL A 258 -56.74 21.50 1.13
CA VAL A 258 -56.76 21.24 2.58
C VAL A 258 -57.40 22.40 3.34
N SER A 259 -57.08 23.65 3.00
CA SER A 259 -57.66 24.83 3.64
C SER A 259 -59.18 24.91 3.41
N VAL A 260 -59.63 24.67 2.17
CA VAL A 260 -61.05 24.63 1.84
C VAL A 260 -61.73 23.51 2.62
N TYR A 261 -61.18 22.29 2.60
CA TYR A 261 -61.73 21.15 3.34
C TYR A 261 -61.87 21.44 4.83
N ASN A 262 -60.82 21.97 5.47
CA ASN A 262 -60.84 22.34 6.88
C ASN A 262 -61.87 23.43 7.18
N SER A 263 -62.05 24.40 6.28
CA SER A 263 -63.11 25.42 6.40
C SER A 263 -64.51 24.81 6.30
N LEU A 264 -64.72 23.78 5.47
CA LEU A 264 -66.02 23.09 5.41
C LEU A 264 -66.33 22.33 6.70
N ILE A 265 -65.31 21.76 7.35
CA ILE A 265 -65.47 21.15 8.68
C ILE A 265 -65.91 22.22 9.68
N GLU A 266 -65.28 23.41 9.68
CA GLU A 266 -65.67 24.51 10.57
C GLU A 266 -67.12 24.98 10.33
N ASP A 267 -67.55 25.05 9.08
CA ASP A 267 -68.93 25.40 8.70
C ASP A 267 -69.94 24.37 9.22
N LEU A 268 -69.57 23.10 9.19
CA LEU A 268 -70.36 22.00 9.73
C LEU A 268 -70.40 22.04 11.27
N GLU A 269 -69.26 22.22 11.94
CA GLU A 269 -69.17 22.37 13.40
C GLU A 269 -69.98 23.57 13.90
N PHE A 270 -69.92 24.70 13.18
CA PHE A 270 -70.74 25.89 13.44
C PHE A 270 -72.23 25.58 13.33
N SER A 271 -72.62 24.89 12.26
CA SER A 271 -74.01 24.51 12.02
C SER A 271 -74.54 23.54 13.07
N GLU A 272 -73.73 22.54 13.46
CA GLU A 272 -74.02 21.59 14.55
C GLU A 272 -74.27 22.33 15.87
N SER A 273 -73.33 23.22 16.25
CA SER A 273 -73.41 24.01 17.48
C SER A 273 -74.66 24.90 17.50
N LYS A 274 -74.96 25.58 16.39
CA LYS A 274 -76.14 26.44 16.27
C LYS A 274 -77.44 25.64 16.42
N LEU A 275 -77.55 24.50 15.73
CA LEU A 275 -78.72 23.63 15.85
C LEU A 275 -78.84 23.03 17.26
N SER A 276 -77.72 22.63 17.87
CA SER A 276 -77.72 22.08 19.24
C SER A 276 -78.21 23.10 20.25
N ASN A 277 -77.82 24.37 20.11
CA ASN A 277 -78.35 25.45 20.96
C ASN A 277 -79.86 25.60 20.81
N LEU A 278 -80.40 25.50 19.58
CA LEU A 278 -81.84 25.56 19.33
C LEU A 278 -82.58 24.38 19.99
N THR A 279 -82.01 23.17 20.03
CA THR A 279 -82.68 22.02 20.68
C THR A 279 -82.93 22.18 22.18
N ASN A 280 -82.21 23.09 22.84
CA ASN A 280 -82.37 23.37 24.27
C ASN A 280 -83.49 24.39 24.57
N LEU A 281 -84.12 24.97 23.55
CA LEU A 281 -85.14 26.01 23.65
C LEU A 281 -86.54 25.47 23.29
N THR A 282 -87.58 26.29 23.49
CA THR A 282 -88.98 25.99 23.15
C THR A 282 -89.51 27.00 22.12
N PHE A 283 -90.29 26.52 21.14
CA PHE A 283 -90.74 27.31 19.98
C PHE A 283 -92.21 27.09 19.66
N PRO A 284 -92.88 28.01 18.94
CA PRO A 284 -94.16 27.73 18.30
C PRO A 284 -94.07 26.45 17.45
N ILE A 285 -95.16 25.68 17.39
CA ILE A 285 -95.17 24.37 16.74
C ILE A 285 -94.64 24.41 15.29
N GLY A 286 -94.91 25.50 14.55
CA GLY A 286 -94.40 25.70 13.19
C GLY A 286 -92.88 25.83 13.13
N ASP A 287 -92.27 26.58 14.04
CA ASP A 287 -90.82 26.76 14.10
C ASP A 287 -90.13 25.50 14.63
N ALA A 288 -90.72 24.81 15.62
CA ALA A 288 -90.21 23.51 16.09
C ALA A 288 -90.17 22.47 14.95
N ILE A 289 -91.20 22.42 14.09
CA ILE A 289 -91.22 21.56 12.89
C ILE A 289 -90.12 21.98 11.91
N ARG A 290 -89.94 23.28 11.66
CA ARG A 290 -88.89 23.77 10.75
C ARG A 290 -87.49 23.45 11.25
N ILE A 291 -87.23 23.57 12.56
CA ILE A 291 -85.94 23.21 13.16
C ILE A 291 -85.69 21.70 13.02
N ASN A 292 -86.69 20.85 13.27
CA ASN A 292 -86.57 19.40 13.03
C ASN A 292 -86.22 19.08 11.57
N LEU A 293 -86.79 19.79 10.61
CA LEU A 293 -86.45 19.66 9.19
C LEU A 293 -84.99 20.08 8.92
N PHE A 294 -84.53 21.20 9.49
CA PHE A 294 -83.13 21.62 9.38
C PHE A 294 -82.15 20.60 9.99
N ILE A 295 -82.51 19.96 11.12
CA ILE A 295 -81.70 18.89 11.72
C ILE A 295 -81.62 17.67 10.78
N GLY A 296 -82.74 17.28 10.16
CA GLY A 296 -82.75 16.20 9.17
C GLY A 296 -81.92 16.53 7.92
N GLU A 297 -82.00 17.76 7.42
CA GLU A 297 -81.16 18.26 6.32
C GLU A 297 -79.68 18.26 6.72
N PHE A 298 -79.34 18.75 7.92
CA PHE A 298 -77.97 18.76 8.45
C PHE A 298 -77.38 17.35 8.51
N ASN A 299 -78.10 16.38 9.11
CA ASN A 299 -77.63 15.00 9.19
C ASN A 299 -77.42 14.40 7.79
N SER A 300 -78.27 14.76 6.82
CA SER A 300 -78.10 14.33 5.42
C SER A 300 -76.85 14.94 4.78
N VAL A 301 -76.56 16.22 5.05
CA VAL A 301 -75.35 16.91 4.58
C VAL A 301 -74.10 16.34 5.25
N ALA A 302 -74.13 16.10 6.56
CA ALA A 302 -73.02 15.50 7.30
C ALA A 302 -72.69 14.10 6.76
N LYS A 303 -73.71 13.28 6.51
CA LYS A 303 -73.55 11.96 5.89
C LYS A 303 -73.01 12.04 4.46
N ALA A 304 -73.51 12.97 3.64
CA ALA A 304 -72.96 13.18 2.30
C ALA A 304 -71.51 13.72 2.33
N PHE A 305 -71.13 14.44 3.40
CA PHE A 305 -69.77 14.89 3.61
C PHE A 305 -68.81 13.73 3.95
N GLU A 306 -69.29 12.67 4.60
CA GLU A 306 -68.52 11.43 4.83
C GLU A 306 -68.22 10.66 3.54
N GLU A 307 -69.15 10.66 2.60
CA GLU A 307 -69.00 9.92 1.34
C GLU A 307 -67.93 10.56 0.45
N ARG A 308 -67.12 9.74 -0.22
CA ARG A 308 -66.05 10.25 -1.08
C ARG A 308 -66.63 10.98 -2.31
N ASP A 309 -66.34 12.27 -2.44
CA ASP A 309 -66.85 13.13 -3.53
C ASP A 309 -65.88 14.28 -3.83
N HIS A 310 -66.08 14.99 -4.94
CA HIS A 310 -65.30 16.18 -5.29
C HIS A 310 -65.48 17.30 -4.26
N LEU A 311 -64.38 18.03 -3.99
CA LEU A 311 -64.36 19.11 -3.00
C LEU A 311 -65.37 20.22 -3.32
N GLU A 312 -65.58 20.50 -4.61
CA GLU A 312 -66.55 21.49 -5.10
C GLU A 312 -67.99 21.12 -4.72
N ASN A 313 -68.37 19.85 -4.87
CA ASN A 313 -69.70 19.35 -4.51
C ASN A 313 -69.93 19.46 -3.00
N LYS A 314 -68.94 19.05 -2.20
CA LYS A 314 -68.98 19.19 -0.74
C LYS A 314 -69.09 20.64 -0.31
N SER A 315 -68.29 21.52 -0.93
CA SER A 315 -68.28 22.95 -0.68
C SER A 315 -69.65 23.56 -0.95
N PHE A 316 -70.27 23.20 -2.08
CA PHE A 316 -71.62 23.64 -2.41
C PHE A 316 -72.65 23.17 -1.38
N LEU A 317 -72.66 21.88 -1.03
CA LEU A 317 -73.63 21.31 -0.09
C LEU A 317 -73.55 21.96 1.31
N VAL A 318 -72.34 22.02 1.86
CA VAL A 318 -72.10 22.58 3.21
C VAL A 318 -72.43 24.06 3.26
N LYS A 319 -71.91 24.86 2.30
CA LYS A 319 -72.15 26.31 2.29
C LYS A 319 -73.62 26.64 2.03
N PHE A 320 -74.29 25.92 1.12
CA PHE A 320 -75.72 26.13 0.85
C PHE A 320 -76.57 25.88 2.10
N PHE A 321 -76.27 24.81 2.84
CA PHE A 321 -76.95 24.50 4.09
C PHE A 321 -76.70 25.58 5.15
N ARG A 322 -75.42 25.93 5.38
CA ARG A 322 -75.01 26.97 6.34
C ARG A 322 -75.73 28.29 6.05
N ASP A 323 -75.71 28.76 4.81
CA ASP A 323 -76.36 29.99 4.38
C ASP A 323 -77.87 30.01 4.69
N ARG A 324 -78.56 28.89 4.44
CA ARG A 324 -80.00 28.77 4.73
C ARG A 324 -80.28 28.81 6.23
N LEU A 325 -79.45 28.14 7.03
CA LEU A 325 -79.55 28.12 8.49
C LEU A 325 -79.19 29.49 9.12
N GLU A 326 -78.27 30.23 8.51
CA GLU A 326 -77.94 31.59 8.94
C GLU A 326 -79.08 32.59 8.68
N LYS A 327 -79.74 32.47 7.53
CA LYS A 327 -80.85 33.34 7.13
C LYS A 327 -82.17 33.00 7.80
N SER A 328 -82.31 31.83 8.42
CA SER A 328 -83.52 31.46 9.16
C SER A 328 -83.64 32.19 10.50
N VAL A 329 -84.81 32.77 10.76
CA VAL A 329 -85.19 33.37 12.04
C VAL A 329 -86.24 32.47 12.70
N PHE A 330 -86.01 32.14 13.97
CA PHE A 330 -86.93 31.36 14.81
C PHE A 330 -87.34 32.22 16.01
N LEU A 331 -88.62 32.19 16.37
CA LEU A 331 -89.15 32.95 17.50
C LEU A 331 -89.29 32.05 18.72
N GLU A 332 -88.57 32.35 19.79
CA GLU A 332 -88.68 31.61 21.06
C GLU A 332 -90.03 31.87 21.75
N GLU A 333 -90.59 30.86 22.43
CA GLU A 333 -91.85 30.96 23.17
C GLU A 333 -91.76 30.20 24.51
N GLU A 334 -92.07 30.86 25.63
CA GLU A 334 -91.92 30.31 27.01
C GLU A 334 -92.69 29.00 27.26
N ASN A 335 -93.80 28.78 26.55
CA ASN A 335 -94.62 27.56 26.64
C ASN A 335 -94.71 26.81 25.29
N GLY A 336 -93.65 26.90 24.49
CA GLY A 336 -93.59 26.30 23.16
C GLY A 336 -93.37 24.78 23.16
N THR A 337 -93.35 24.21 21.95
CA THR A 337 -92.99 22.81 21.67
C THR A 337 -91.46 22.66 21.65
N LYS A 338 -90.95 21.55 22.20
CA LYS A 338 -89.52 21.21 22.11
C LYS A 338 -89.17 20.62 20.75
N VAL A 339 -87.91 20.76 20.36
CA VAL A 339 -87.34 20.12 19.18
C VAL A 339 -86.95 18.69 19.57
N ASP A 340 -87.53 17.69 18.89
CA ASP A 340 -87.37 16.27 19.23
C ASP A 340 -86.30 15.55 18.38
N ALA A 341 -85.80 16.19 17.32
CA ALA A 341 -84.79 15.60 16.45
C ALA A 341 -83.41 15.52 17.11
N VAL A 342 -82.70 14.41 16.86
CA VAL A 342 -81.33 14.19 17.34
C VAL A 342 -80.35 14.63 16.26
N ILE A 343 -79.42 15.50 16.64
CA ILE A 343 -78.33 15.96 15.78
C ILE A 343 -77.23 14.90 15.78
N GLU A 344 -76.81 14.45 14.60
CA GLU A 344 -75.66 13.55 14.47
C GLU A 344 -74.38 14.32 14.76
N LYS A 345 -73.54 13.79 15.66
CA LYS A 345 -72.27 14.41 16.00
C LYS A 345 -71.27 14.24 14.88
N ILE A 346 -70.66 15.34 14.46
CA ILE A 346 -69.57 15.33 13.49
C ILE A 346 -68.33 14.67 14.10
N LYS A 347 -67.66 13.81 13.32
CA LYS A 347 -66.39 13.16 13.70
C LYS A 347 -65.26 13.44 12.71
N PHE A 348 -65.36 14.50 11.91
CA PHE A 348 -64.36 14.85 10.91
C PHE A 348 -63.11 15.41 11.59
N GLN A 349 -61.94 15.00 11.10
CA GLN A 349 -60.67 15.53 11.56
C GLN A 349 -60.17 16.54 10.53
N LYS A 350 -59.75 17.71 11.04
CA LYS A 350 -59.00 18.67 10.23
C LYS A 350 -57.65 18.06 9.85
N ILE A 351 -57.17 18.39 8.66
CA ILE A 351 -55.88 17.94 8.16
C ILE A 351 -54.83 18.96 8.58
N GLU A 352 -53.82 18.49 9.32
CA GLU A 352 -52.64 19.26 9.70
C GLU A 352 -51.41 18.70 9.00
N PHE A 353 -50.55 19.59 8.49
CA PHE A 353 -49.24 19.23 7.97
C PHE A 353 -48.32 18.89 9.14
N MET A 354 -47.81 17.65 9.17
CA MET A 354 -46.85 17.26 10.19
C MET A 354 -45.52 17.98 9.96
N ASN A 355 -44.92 18.50 11.03
CA ASN A 355 -43.57 19.07 10.97
C ASN A 355 -42.56 18.00 11.43
N ILE A 356 -42.15 17.15 10.51
CA ILE A 356 -41.12 16.14 10.74
C ILE A 356 -39.81 16.75 10.20
N PRO A 357 -38.67 16.65 10.88
CA PRO A 357 -37.41 17.09 10.27
C PRO A 357 -37.00 16.14 9.12
N PRO A 358 -36.34 16.63 8.06
CA PRO A 358 -35.82 15.76 7.00
C PRO A 358 -34.70 14.86 7.54
N ASP A 359 -34.65 13.62 7.07
CA ASP A 359 -33.55 12.70 7.35
C ASP A 359 -32.26 13.21 6.69
N GLU A 360 -31.08 13.05 7.32
CA GLU A 360 -29.83 13.51 6.71
C GLU A 360 -29.25 12.43 5.79
N ILE A 361 -29.30 12.64 4.47
CA ILE A 361 -28.64 11.76 3.50
C ILE A 361 -27.17 12.15 3.36
N LYS A 362 -26.27 11.22 3.71
CA LYS A 362 -24.83 11.40 3.53
C LYS A 362 -24.37 10.79 2.22
N ILE A 363 -23.56 11.53 1.48
CA ILE A 363 -22.84 11.05 0.31
C ILE A 363 -21.36 10.79 0.68
N GLU A 364 -20.90 9.61 0.32
CA GLU A 364 -19.51 9.17 0.43
C GLU A 364 -18.85 9.29 -0.94
N PHE A 365 -17.60 9.72 -0.96
CA PHE A 365 -16.81 9.84 -2.17
C PHE A 365 -15.73 8.78 -2.12
N ALA A 366 -15.45 8.13 -3.26
CA ALA A 366 -14.37 7.16 -3.32
C ALA A 366 -13.03 7.83 -2.98
N ASP A 367 -12.28 7.19 -2.09
CA ASP A 367 -10.89 7.59 -1.85
C ASP A 367 -10.09 7.42 -3.14
N ILE A 368 -9.14 8.33 -3.36
CA ILE A 368 -8.22 8.19 -4.49
C ILE A 368 -7.22 7.09 -4.14
N ILE A 369 -7.57 5.87 -4.52
CA ILE A 369 -6.71 4.71 -4.33
C ILE A 369 -5.50 4.85 -5.25
N LYS A 370 -4.30 4.90 -4.67
CA LYS A 370 -3.05 4.88 -5.44
C LYS A 370 -2.93 3.53 -6.14
N LYS A 371 -2.97 3.57 -7.47
CA LYS A 371 -2.78 2.38 -8.31
C LYS A 371 -1.31 2.20 -8.67
N CYS A 372 -0.89 0.96 -8.68
CA CYS A 372 0.43 0.53 -9.11
C CYS A 372 0.25 -0.45 -10.27
N THR A 373 0.92 -0.20 -11.38
CA THR A 373 0.89 -1.10 -12.54
C THR A 373 2.29 -1.66 -12.78
N ILE A 374 2.41 -2.99 -12.81
CA ILE A 374 3.63 -3.72 -13.17
C ILE A 374 3.24 -4.77 -14.20
N ASN A 375 3.97 -4.85 -15.31
CA ASN A 375 3.72 -5.81 -16.39
C ASN A 375 2.24 -5.86 -16.84
N ASN A 376 1.64 -4.70 -17.05
CA ASN A 376 0.23 -4.48 -17.39
C ASN A 376 -0.80 -4.98 -16.35
N VAL A 377 -0.36 -5.42 -15.18
CA VAL A 377 -1.23 -5.77 -14.06
C VAL A 377 -1.36 -4.57 -13.13
N THR A 378 -2.57 -4.01 -13.06
CA THR A 378 -2.89 -2.88 -12.19
C THR A 378 -3.54 -3.38 -10.91
N SER A 379 -3.00 -2.96 -9.77
CA SER A 379 -3.52 -3.26 -8.44
C SER A 379 -3.51 -2.01 -7.56
N GLN A 380 -4.16 -2.10 -6.39
CA GLN A 380 -3.86 -1.16 -5.32
C GLN A 380 -2.40 -1.35 -4.89
N CYS A 381 -1.68 -0.25 -4.63
CA CYS A 381 -0.26 -0.33 -4.28
C CYS A 381 0.01 -1.10 -2.97
N SER A 382 -0.98 -1.35 -2.12
CA SER A 382 -0.81 -2.00 -0.80
C SER A 382 -0.82 -3.52 -0.80
N ASP A 383 -1.17 -4.18 -1.91
CA ASP A 383 -1.63 -5.58 -1.86
C ASP A 383 -0.59 -6.53 -2.46
N GLY A 384 0.47 -6.85 -1.71
CA GLY A 384 1.57 -7.64 -2.26
C GLY A 384 2.34 -8.47 -1.26
N GLU A 385 3.24 -9.27 -1.80
CA GLU A 385 4.02 -10.24 -1.05
C GLU A 385 5.20 -9.59 -0.29
N ASN A 386 5.74 -10.35 0.67
CA ASN A 386 6.89 -9.93 1.45
C ASN A 386 8.16 -9.93 0.57
N PRO A 387 9.00 -8.87 0.63
CA PRO A 387 10.22 -8.80 -0.17
C PRO A 387 11.22 -9.86 0.29
N VAL A 388 12.05 -10.35 -0.64
CA VAL A 388 13.15 -11.27 -0.39
C VAL A 388 14.44 -10.49 -0.23
N VAL A 389 15.09 -10.66 0.92
CA VAL A 389 16.32 -9.95 1.29
C VAL A 389 17.49 -10.94 1.34
N PHE A 390 18.50 -10.70 0.52
CA PHE A 390 19.71 -11.50 0.49
C PHE A 390 20.78 -10.95 1.42
N LEU A 391 21.31 -11.79 2.31
CA LEU A 391 22.40 -11.46 3.24
C LEU A 391 23.66 -12.26 2.91
N HIS A 392 24.71 -11.53 2.54
CA HIS A 392 26.00 -12.11 2.22
C HIS A 392 26.69 -12.75 3.44
N GLY A 393 27.61 -13.66 3.11
CA GLY A 393 28.50 -14.30 4.08
C GLY A 393 29.73 -13.46 4.42
N HIS A 394 30.72 -14.15 4.97
CA HIS A 394 31.98 -13.56 5.40
C HIS A 394 32.79 -13.00 4.20
N SER A 395 33.40 -11.83 4.38
CA SER A 395 34.29 -11.22 3.37
C SER A 395 35.56 -12.06 3.21
N VAL A 396 35.96 -12.36 1.98
CA VAL A 396 37.18 -13.14 1.70
C VAL A 396 38.44 -12.34 1.93
N THR A 397 38.39 -11.00 1.94
CA THR A 397 39.49 -10.14 2.41
C THR A 397 38.95 -8.84 2.99
N LYS A 398 39.71 -8.19 3.87
CA LYS A 398 39.40 -6.85 4.40
C LYS A 398 39.36 -5.78 3.31
N ASP A 399 40.29 -5.87 2.35
CA ASP A 399 40.51 -4.86 1.33
C ASP A 399 39.63 -5.04 0.09
N ALA A 400 38.94 -6.18 -0.06
CA ALA A 400 37.96 -6.36 -1.12
C ALA A 400 36.85 -5.30 -1.02
N PRO A 401 36.31 -4.80 -2.13
CA PRO A 401 35.08 -4.02 -2.13
C PRO A 401 33.94 -4.83 -1.49
N LEU A 402 32.95 -4.17 -0.88
CA LEU A 402 31.78 -4.87 -0.33
C LEU A 402 30.96 -5.53 -1.44
N GLU A 403 30.86 -4.84 -2.56
CA GLU A 403 30.08 -5.22 -3.72
C GLU A 403 30.37 -6.66 -4.15
N TYR A 404 31.61 -7.12 -3.95
CA TYR A 404 32.02 -8.51 -4.16
C TYR A 404 31.20 -9.50 -3.31
N SER A 405 31.01 -9.22 -2.02
CA SER A 405 30.21 -10.07 -1.13
C SER A 405 28.73 -10.11 -1.56
N LEU A 406 28.22 -9.02 -2.14
CA LEU A 406 26.86 -8.94 -2.66
C LEU A 406 26.70 -9.63 -4.03
N GLU A 407 27.77 -9.88 -4.78
CA GLU A 407 27.67 -10.61 -6.06
C GLU A 407 27.28 -12.08 -5.90
N GLY A 408 27.58 -12.69 -4.75
CA GLY A 408 27.28 -14.10 -4.55
C GLY A 408 25.80 -14.45 -4.82
N PHE A 409 24.90 -13.50 -4.61
CA PHE A 409 23.46 -13.67 -4.87
C PHE A 409 23.00 -13.15 -6.25
N GLY A 410 23.88 -12.65 -7.10
CA GLY A 410 23.52 -12.05 -8.39
C GLY A 410 22.73 -13.02 -9.27
N PHE A 411 23.17 -14.28 -9.36
CA PHE A 411 22.47 -15.32 -10.13
C PHE A 411 21.12 -15.70 -9.53
N LEU A 412 21.04 -15.87 -8.21
CA LEU A 412 19.79 -16.15 -7.50
C LEU A 412 18.77 -15.01 -7.67
N GLN A 413 19.20 -13.76 -7.49
CA GLN A 413 18.36 -12.59 -7.65
C GLN A 413 17.87 -12.43 -9.09
N LYS A 414 18.75 -12.65 -10.08
CA LYS A 414 18.39 -12.66 -11.51
C LYS A 414 17.37 -13.76 -11.81
N LYS A 415 17.53 -14.95 -11.24
CA LYS A 415 16.59 -16.05 -11.47
C LYS A 415 15.20 -15.74 -10.91
N LEU A 416 15.11 -15.14 -9.71
CA LEU A 416 13.84 -14.63 -9.18
C LEU A 416 13.23 -13.54 -10.09
N ASP A 417 14.06 -12.64 -10.64
CA ASP A 417 13.60 -11.60 -11.58
C ASP A 417 12.96 -12.19 -12.84
N GLU A 418 13.57 -13.25 -13.39
CA GLU A 418 13.02 -14.02 -14.52
C GLU A 418 11.68 -14.70 -14.18
N GLU A 419 11.41 -14.98 -12.91
CA GLU A 419 10.18 -15.58 -12.40
C GLU A 419 9.15 -14.57 -11.90
N GLY A 420 9.38 -13.27 -12.16
CA GLY A 420 8.41 -12.21 -11.90
C GLY A 420 8.61 -11.45 -10.60
N TYR A 421 9.69 -11.70 -9.85
CA TYR A 421 10.10 -10.78 -8.79
C TYR A 421 10.64 -9.49 -9.42
N ILE A 422 10.59 -8.36 -8.71
CA ILE A 422 11.26 -7.13 -9.15
C ILE A 422 12.60 -7.03 -8.43
N ASN A 423 13.69 -7.06 -9.20
CA ASN A 423 15.01 -6.74 -8.66
C ASN A 423 15.13 -5.25 -8.29
N ALA A 424 15.09 -4.97 -6.98
CA ALA A 424 15.20 -3.63 -6.42
C ALA A 424 16.66 -3.19 -6.17
N GLY A 425 17.63 -4.00 -6.58
CA GLY A 425 19.04 -3.72 -6.43
C GLY A 425 19.59 -4.09 -5.05
N ALA A 426 20.46 -3.23 -4.53
CA ALA A 426 21.08 -3.39 -3.22
C ALA A 426 20.77 -2.20 -2.32
N ILE A 427 20.46 -2.49 -1.06
CA ILE A 427 20.26 -1.48 -0.02
C ILE A 427 21.41 -1.49 0.97
N THR A 428 21.76 -0.30 1.43
CA THR A 428 22.77 -0.06 2.45
C THR A 428 22.18 0.80 3.56
N LEU A 429 22.86 0.94 4.69
CA LEU A 429 22.45 1.87 5.77
C LEU A 429 22.27 3.32 5.30
N TYR A 430 22.85 3.69 4.15
CA TYR A 430 22.85 5.05 3.60
C TYR A 430 21.62 5.37 2.71
N ALA A 431 20.62 4.51 2.64
CA ALA A 431 19.45 4.79 1.79
C ALA A 431 18.75 6.08 2.28
N GLY A 432 18.83 7.16 1.49
CA GLY A 432 18.51 8.52 1.93
C GLY A 432 17.15 8.60 2.62
N LYS A 433 17.10 9.20 3.82
CA LYS A 433 15.86 9.34 4.62
C LYS A 433 14.84 10.32 4.01
N ASN A 434 15.19 10.95 2.88
CA ASN A 434 14.33 11.89 2.15
C ASN A 434 13.34 11.19 1.20
N VAL A 435 13.11 9.89 1.38
CA VAL A 435 12.09 9.15 0.62
C VAL A 435 10.86 8.89 1.50
N PRO A 436 9.64 9.00 0.96
CA PRO A 436 8.43 8.66 1.71
C PRO A 436 8.34 7.17 2.08
N ALA A 437 7.51 6.85 3.08
CA ALA A 437 7.18 5.47 3.39
C ALA A 437 6.44 4.81 2.22
N GLY A 438 6.71 3.53 1.99
CA GLY A 438 6.03 2.74 0.97
C GLY A 438 6.40 3.13 -0.46
N ILE A 439 7.55 3.78 -0.73
CA ILE A 439 7.97 4.07 -2.12
C ILE A 439 8.00 2.81 -3.00
N TRP A 440 8.37 1.65 -2.45
CA TRP A 440 8.40 0.36 -3.12
C TRP A 440 7.17 -0.50 -2.78
N ASN A 441 6.06 0.11 -2.37
CA ASN A 441 4.82 -0.61 -2.10
C ASN A 441 4.17 -1.00 -3.43
N VAL A 442 4.36 -2.26 -3.81
CA VAL A 442 3.88 -2.87 -5.06
C VAL A 442 3.31 -4.26 -4.77
N HIS A 443 2.42 -4.75 -5.63
CA HIS A 443 1.83 -6.09 -5.46
C HIS A 443 2.83 -7.22 -5.72
N THR A 444 3.78 -6.98 -6.61
CA THR A 444 4.81 -7.95 -7.03
C THR A 444 5.91 -8.08 -5.96
N PRO A 445 6.38 -9.29 -5.61
CA PRO A 445 7.44 -9.42 -4.63
C PRO A 445 8.74 -8.78 -5.13
N LEU A 446 9.45 -8.09 -4.23
CA LEU A 446 10.75 -7.49 -4.52
C LEU A 446 11.87 -8.44 -4.12
N SER A 447 13.02 -8.33 -4.78
CA SER A 447 14.27 -8.95 -4.36
C SER A 447 15.34 -7.89 -4.11
N ILE A 448 15.97 -7.94 -2.93
CA ILE A 448 16.87 -6.88 -2.44
C ILE A 448 18.14 -7.52 -1.88
N ARG A 449 19.31 -7.02 -2.27
CA ARG A 449 20.59 -7.40 -1.62
C ARG A 449 20.91 -6.44 -0.48
N ALA A 450 21.36 -6.96 0.65
CA ALA A 450 21.64 -6.17 1.84
C ALA A 450 23.00 -6.50 2.45
N SER A 451 23.62 -5.50 3.10
CA SER A 451 24.89 -5.67 3.81
C SER A 451 24.88 -5.02 5.19
N TYR A 452 25.48 -5.71 6.15
CA TYR A 452 25.72 -5.28 7.52
C TYR A 452 27.16 -4.75 7.76
N TYR A 453 27.98 -4.63 6.71
CA TYR A 453 29.37 -4.18 6.82
C TYR A 453 29.58 -2.65 6.82
N PHE A 454 28.51 -1.87 6.72
CA PHE A 454 28.60 -0.42 6.81
C PHE A 454 28.51 0.07 8.26
N ASP A 455 29.28 1.10 8.59
CA ASP A 455 29.10 1.89 9.82
C ASP A 455 29.11 3.39 9.48
N PHE A 456 28.60 4.20 10.40
CA PHE A 456 28.51 5.65 10.22
C PHE A 456 29.27 6.40 11.30
N PHE A 457 29.97 7.46 10.87
CA PHE A 457 30.41 8.52 11.76
C PHE A 457 29.65 9.79 11.40
N GLU A 458 28.88 10.31 12.37
CA GLU A 458 28.27 11.63 12.30
C GLU A 458 29.38 12.70 12.34
N GLU A 459 29.64 13.37 11.21
CA GLU A 459 30.29 14.68 11.22
C GLU A 459 29.19 15.75 11.13
N PRO A 460 29.33 16.93 11.79
CA PRO A 460 28.26 17.94 11.92
C PRO A 460 27.59 18.41 10.61
N GLU A 461 28.24 18.20 9.47
CA GLU A 461 27.75 18.63 8.16
C GLU A 461 27.66 17.49 7.12
N ASN A 462 28.16 16.28 7.41
CA ASN A 462 28.14 15.13 6.50
C ASN A 462 28.30 13.79 7.24
N TYR A 463 27.60 12.75 6.78
CA TYR A 463 27.87 11.38 7.25
C TYR A 463 29.02 10.78 6.45
N ARG A 464 30.03 10.23 7.13
CA ARG A 464 31.04 9.37 6.47
C ARG A 464 30.67 7.92 6.66
N VAL A 465 30.33 7.25 5.56
CA VAL A 465 30.15 5.80 5.52
C VAL A 465 31.52 5.15 5.53
N VAL A 466 31.78 4.31 6.52
CA VAL A 466 33.00 3.50 6.59
C VAL A 466 32.66 2.02 6.44
N LEU A 467 33.56 1.27 5.81
CA LEU A 467 33.48 -0.18 5.79
C LEU A 467 34.05 -0.72 7.11
N ALA A 468 33.20 -1.34 7.92
CA ALA A 468 33.54 -1.94 9.20
C ALA A 468 33.51 -3.47 9.11
N LYS A 469 34.38 -4.03 8.27
CA LYS A 469 34.51 -5.48 8.01
C LYS A 469 35.25 -6.28 9.10
N SER A 470 35.56 -5.67 10.25
CA SER A 470 36.35 -6.29 11.34
C SER A 470 35.64 -6.15 12.69
N GLU A 471 34.38 -6.58 12.76
CA GLU A 471 33.59 -6.50 13.98
C GLU A 471 33.07 -7.88 14.41
N ASN A 472 32.60 -7.96 15.65
CA ASN A 472 31.93 -9.15 16.17
C ASN A 472 30.57 -9.35 15.48
N ILE A 473 30.08 -10.58 15.41
CA ILE A 473 28.79 -10.91 14.80
C ILE A 473 27.63 -10.22 15.53
N ASP A 474 27.75 -9.99 16.84
CA ASP A 474 26.81 -9.18 17.63
C ASP A 474 26.62 -7.78 17.04
N THR A 475 27.70 -7.11 16.65
CA THR A 475 27.65 -5.76 16.07
C THR A 475 26.94 -5.77 14.72
N TYR A 476 27.21 -6.78 13.88
CA TYR A 476 26.55 -6.96 12.60
C TYR A 476 25.04 -7.21 12.75
N ALA A 477 24.65 -8.01 13.74
CA ALA A 477 23.25 -8.29 14.04
C ALA A 477 22.48 -7.02 14.45
N VAL A 478 23.12 -6.11 15.21
CA VAL A 478 22.54 -4.81 15.56
C VAL A 478 22.36 -3.92 14.33
N ARG A 479 23.37 -3.84 13.45
CA ARG A 479 23.29 -3.02 12.22
C ARG A 479 22.20 -3.48 11.26
N LEU A 480 21.91 -4.80 11.20
CA LEU A 480 20.81 -5.31 10.40
C LEU A 480 19.44 -4.71 10.77
N LYS A 481 19.27 -4.24 12.02
CA LYS A 481 18.02 -3.61 12.44
C LYS A 481 17.67 -2.41 11.56
N GLU A 482 18.60 -1.49 11.36
CA GLU A 482 18.35 -0.31 10.53
C GLU A 482 18.15 -0.68 9.06
N VAL A 483 18.89 -1.68 8.55
CA VAL A 483 18.70 -2.18 7.18
C VAL A 483 17.28 -2.72 7.00
N PHE A 484 16.81 -3.61 7.88
CA PHE A 484 15.48 -4.20 7.78
C PHE A 484 14.36 -3.20 8.04
N ASP A 485 14.54 -2.28 8.98
CA ASP A 485 13.59 -1.19 9.21
C ASP A 485 13.48 -0.30 7.96
N ASN A 486 14.59 -0.02 7.27
CA ASN A 486 14.56 0.75 6.02
C ASN A 486 13.87 -0.02 4.89
N ILE A 487 14.14 -1.31 4.75
CA ILE A 487 13.44 -2.15 3.76
C ILE A 487 11.93 -2.13 4.04
N ARG A 488 11.50 -2.42 5.26
CA ARG A 488 10.08 -2.41 5.66
C ARG A 488 9.43 -1.04 5.48
N TYR A 489 10.15 0.02 5.84
CA TYR A 489 9.69 1.40 5.62
C TYR A 489 9.48 1.70 4.13
N ARG A 490 10.43 1.30 3.26
CA ARG A 490 10.33 1.53 1.82
C ARG A 490 9.28 0.66 1.14
N THR A 491 9.14 -0.61 1.55
CA THR A 491 8.15 -1.51 0.97
C THR A 491 6.75 -1.31 1.56
N GLY A 492 6.64 -0.72 2.75
CA GLY A 492 5.38 -0.67 3.51
C GLY A 492 4.95 -2.04 4.04
N ARG A 493 5.87 -3.00 4.16
CA ARG A 493 5.58 -4.37 4.61
C ARG A 493 6.02 -4.58 6.06
N ASP A 494 5.18 -5.24 6.84
CA ASP A 494 5.50 -5.57 8.24
C ASP A 494 6.55 -6.68 8.36
N LYS A 495 6.54 -7.60 7.40
CA LYS A 495 7.42 -8.78 7.34
C LYS A 495 8.28 -8.78 6.08
N ILE A 496 9.42 -9.48 6.17
CA ILE A 496 10.31 -9.76 5.04
C ILE A 496 10.71 -11.24 5.01
N ASN A 497 11.05 -11.73 3.82
CA ASN A 497 11.74 -12.99 3.63
C ASN A 497 13.24 -12.75 3.61
N VAL A 498 14.04 -13.60 4.26
CA VAL A 498 15.51 -13.46 4.29
C VAL A 498 16.15 -14.73 3.75
N ILE A 499 17.11 -14.57 2.83
CA ILE A 499 17.98 -15.64 2.35
C ILE A 499 19.40 -15.27 2.76
N ALA A 500 19.98 -16.03 3.69
CA ALA A 500 21.27 -15.73 4.29
C ALA A 500 22.29 -16.84 4.02
N PHE A 501 23.49 -16.46 3.61
CA PHE A 501 24.55 -17.40 3.27
C PHE A 501 25.70 -17.37 4.28
N SER A 502 26.23 -18.54 4.62
CA SER A 502 27.44 -18.69 5.45
C SER A 502 27.32 -17.89 6.76
N MET A 503 28.30 -17.05 7.10
CA MET A 503 28.26 -16.18 8.28
C MET A 503 27.01 -15.30 8.35
N GLY A 504 26.44 -14.86 7.22
CA GLY A 504 25.22 -14.04 7.20
C GLY A 504 24.05 -14.73 7.90
N GLY A 505 24.01 -16.07 7.87
CA GLY A 505 23.05 -16.88 8.61
C GLY A 505 23.18 -16.79 10.13
N LEU A 506 24.41 -16.70 10.64
CA LEU A 506 24.66 -16.48 12.06
C LEU A 506 24.25 -15.06 12.48
N VAL A 507 24.52 -14.07 11.63
CA VAL A 507 24.15 -12.67 11.85
C VAL A 507 22.63 -12.53 11.96
N ILE A 508 21.85 -13.13 11.05
CA ILE A 508 20.38 -13.07 11.11
C ILE A 508 19.81 -13.84 12.30
N ARG A 509 20.33 -15.04 12.61
CA ARG A 509 19.90 -15.78 13.82
C ARG A 509 20.14 -14.96 15.09
N ARG A 510 21.30 -14.29 15.16
CA ARG A 510 21.60 -13.42 16.29
C ARG A 510 20.70 -12.20 16.35
N HIS A 511 20.41 -11.59 15.19
CA HIS A 511 19.47 -10.48 15.09
C HIS A 511 18.08 -10.86 15.65
N MET A 512 17.56 -12.04 15.29
CA MET A 512 16.29 -12.54 15.80
C MET A 512 16.30 -12.76 17.33
N GLN A 513 17.40 -13.23 17.91
CA GLN A 513 17.54 -13.32 19.37
C GLN A 513 17.52 -11.95 20.08
N LEU A 514 18.06 -10.91 19.43
CA LEU A 514 18.16 -9.57 20.01
C LEU A 514 16.87 -8.75 19.86
N PHE A 515 16.16 -8.91 18.75
CA PHE A 515 15.04 -8.03 18.37
C PHE A 515 13.72 -8.75 18.11
N GLY A 516 13.68 -10.08 18.22
CA GLY A 516 12.51 -10.91 17.95
C GLY A 516 12.43 -11.39 16.49
N SER A 517 11.54 -12.36 16.25
CA SER A 517 11.33 -13.00 14.95
C SER A 517 10.08 -12.50 14.20
N GLU A 518 9.25 -11.66 14.83
CA GLU A 518 7.93 -11.23 14.30
C GLU A 518 8.00 -10.50 12.96
N GLY A 519 9.13 -9.83 12.68
CA GLY A 519 9.37 -9.10 11.42
C GLY A 519 9.79 -9.99 10.25
N PHE A 520 9.83 -11.31 10.41
CA PHE A 520 10.28 -12.24 9.39
C PHE A 520 9.17 -13.22 9.04
N ASP A 521 8.88 -13.35 7.74
CA ASP A 521 7.95 -14.36 7.25
C ASP A 521 8.68 -15.69 7.08
N LYS A 522 9.80 -15.69 6.35
CA LYS A 522 10.67 -16.86 6.15
C LYS A 522 12.14 -16.49 6.28
N VAL A 523 12.94 -17.36 6.89
CA VAL A 523 14.40 -17.22 6.98
C VAL A 523 15.07 -18.48 6.44
N ILE A 524 15.67 -18.37 5.26
CA ILE A 524 16.35 -19.45 4.55
C ILE A 524 17.86 -19.32 4.76
N LEU A 525 18.45 -20.32 5.38
CA LEU A 525 19.87 -20.40 5.73
C LEU A 525 20.58 -21.29 4.71
N ILE A 526 21.63 -20.80 4.04
CA ILE A 526 22.40 -21.55 3.05
C ILE A 526 23.84 -21.71 3.52
N GLY A 527 24.30 -22.95 3.68
CA GLY A 527 25.69 -23.27 4.06
C GLY A 527 26.12 -22.63 5.39
N VAL A 528 25.19 -22.44 6.33
CA VAL A 528 25.47 -21.67 7.56
C VAL A 528 26.21 -22.56 8.57
N PRO A 529 27.32 -22.11 9.18
CA PRO A 529 28.01 -22.82 10.26
C PRO A 529 27.24 -22.74 11.58
N ASN A 530 26.05 -23.30 11.61
CA ASN A 530 25.06 -23.15 12.69
C ASN A 530 25.58 -23.53 14.08
N LYS A 531 26.50 -24.50 14.17
CA LYS A 531 27.18 -24.93 15.40
C LYS A 531 28.69 -24.58 15.40
N GLY A 532 29.06 -23.62 14.56
CA GLY A 532 30.40 -23.06 14.42
C GLY A 532 31.33 -23.88 13.51
N ILE A 533 32.53 -23.34 13.28
CA ILE A 533 33.62 -23.99 12.54
C ILE A 533 34.65 -24.60 13.50
N SER A 534 35.32 -25.67 13.07
CA SER A 534 36.34 -26.39 13.84
C SER A 534 37.59 -26.74 12.98
N GLY A 535 38.59 -27.35 13.60
CA GLY A 535 39.81 -27.84 12.94
C GLY A 535 40.63 -26.81 12.18
N ASP A 536 41.17 -27.25 11.04
CA ASP A 536 42.03 -26.46 10.15
C ASP A 536 41.33 -25.20 9.64
N VAL A 537 40.03 -25.27 9.37
CA VAL A 537 39.24 -24.12 8.88
C VAL A 537 39.17 -23.03 9.94
N SER A 538 38.92 -23.37 11.20
CA SER A 538 38.93 -22.39 12.29
C SER A 538 40.30 -21.76 12.50
N THR A 539 41.38 -22.53 12.30
CA THR A 539 42.76 -22.05 12.50
C THR A 539 43.20 -21.14 11.36
N LEU A 540 42.73 -21.41 10.14
CA LEU A 540 43.09 -20.68 8.93
C LEU A 540 42.15 -19.51 8.62
N CYS A 541 40.97 -19.43 9.24
CA CYS A 541 40.01 -18.34 9.03
C CYS A 541 40.65 -16.94 9.17
N PRO A 542 41.43 -16.63 10.24
CA PRO A 542 42.10 -15.34 10.37
C PRO A 542 43.26 -15.11 9.39
N LEU A 543 43.72 -16.15 8.70
CA LEU A 543 44.89 -16.12 7.81
C LEU A 543 44.52 -16.09 6.33
N ILE A 544 43.36 -16.65 5.95
CA ILE A 544 42.96 -16.88 4.55
C ILE A 544 41.83 -15.94 4.09
N GLY A 545 41.28 -15.12 4.98
CA GLY A 545 40.37 -14.08 4.48
C GLY A 545 39.57 -13.28 5.49
N GLY A 546 39.54 -13.73 6.74
CA GLY A 546 38.73 -13.11 7.77
C GLY A 546 39.47 -12.21 8.71
N GLU A 547 38.73 -11.28 9.31
CA GLU A 547 39.21 -10.56 10.48
C GLU A 547 39.11 -11.45 11.72
N LYS A 548 40.03 -11.22 12.65
CA LYS A 548 40.21 -12.10 13.82
C LYS A 548 38.92 -12.28 14.63
N ARG A 549 38.10 -11.25 14.73
CA ARG A 549 36.91 -11.18 15.59
C ARG A 549 35.75 -12.06 15.13
N GLU A 550 35.34 -11.94 13.88
CA GLU A 550 34.23 -12.74 13.33
C GLU A 550 34.61 -14.23 13.24
N CYS A 551 35.87 -14.56 12.93
CA CYS A 551 36.37 -15.93 12.99
C CYS A 551 36.40 -16.49 14.43
N GLU A 552 36.75 -15.65 15.42
CA GLU A 552 36.69 -16.02 16.85
C GLU A 552 35.25 -16.30 17.31
N ASP A 553 34.29 -15.48 16.87
CA ASP A 553 32.87 -15.71 17.13
C ASP A 553 32.35 -16.98 16.45
N MET A 554 32.77 -17.28 15.21
CA MET A 554 32.35 -18.49 14.50
C MET A 554 32.96 -19.79 15.03
N ASN A 555 34.00 -19.74 15.88
CA ASN A 555 34.59 -20.94 16.46
C ASN A 555 33.53 -21.72 17.27
N SER A 556 33.46 -23.05 17.10
CA SER A 556 32.43 -23.88 17.75
C SER A 556 32.42 -23.79 19.27
N ASN A 557 33.53 -23.41 19.89
CA ASN A 557 33.68 -23.26 21.35
C ASN A 557 33.55 -21.81 21.82
N SER A 558 33.27 -20.86 20.92
CA SER A 558 33.17 -19.45 21.28
C SER A 558 31.98 -19.18 22.20
N LEU A 559 32.08 -18.12 23.00
CA LEU A 559 30.95 -17.66 23.81
C LEU A 559 29.76 -17.26 22.94
N PHE A 560 30.03 -16.73 21.74
CA PHE A 560 29.00 -16.38 20.77
C PHE A 560 28.19 -17.61 20.34
N MET A 561 28.84 -18.68 19.86
CA MET A 561 28.15 -19.90 19.40
C MET A 561 27.37 -20.59 20.51
N GLN A 562 27.88 -20.56 21.75
CA GLN A 562 27.18 -21.10 22.91
C GLN A 562 25.88 -20.33 23.19
N LYS A 563 25.91 -18.99 23.09
CA LYS A 563 24.72 -18.15 23.24
C LYS A 563 23.73 -18.35 22.09
N LEU A 564 24.22 -18.40 20.85
CA LEU A 564 23.39 -18.52 19.66
C LEU A 564 22.58 -19.84 19.63
N ASN A 565 23.15 -20.93 20.14
CA ASN A 565 22.53 -22.25 20.11
C ASN A 565 21.80 -22.64 21.41
N ARG A 566 21.67 -21.72 22.36
CA ARG A 566 20.96 -21.98 23.63
C ARG A 566 19.45 -21.81 23.50
N ASP A 567 19.02 -20.84 22.70
CA ASP A 567 17.62 -20.45 22.60
C ASP A 567 16.91 -21.30 21.53
N GLU A 568 15.61 -21.53 21.70
CA GLU A 568 14.79 -22.26 20.73
C GLU A 568 14.73 -21.51 19.39
N LEU A 569 14.72 -22.27 18.29
CA LEU A 569 14.67 -21.72 16.95
C LEU A 569 13.21 -21.48 16.54
N PRO A 570 12.89 -20.31 15.97
CA PRO A 570 11.57 -20.06 15.39
C PRO A 570 11.22 -21.03 14.24
N ASP A 571 9.93 -21.37 14.12
CA ASP A 571 9.41 -22.33 13.13
C ASP A 571 9.51 -21.85 11.66
N ASN A 572 9.82 -20.57 11.46
CA ASN A 572 9.99 -19.96 10.15
C ASN A 572 11.43 -20.03 9.61
N ILE A 573 12.31 -20.81 10.25
CA ILE A 573 13.66 -21.07 9.77
C ILE A 573 13.69 -22.32 8.89
N TYR A 574 14.36 -22.20 7.74
CA TYR A 574 14.64 -23.27 6.79
C TYR A 574 16.16 -23.36 6.62
N ASN A 575 16.72 -24.57 6.59
CA ASN A 575 18.17 -24.77 6.52
C ASN A 575 18.57 -25.61 5.31
N ILE A 576 19.39 -25.04 4.42
CA ILE A 576 19.97 -25.69 3.25
C ILE A 576 21.47 -25.82 3.49
N TYR A 577 22.03 -27.02 3.45
CA TYR A 577 23.46 -27.24 3.66
C TYR A 577 24.07 -28.24 2.67
N GLY A 578 25.36 -28.04 2.36
CA GLY A 578 26.12 -28.91 1.48
C GLY A 578 26.79 -30.08 2.22
N THR A 579 26.91 -31.22 1.56
CA THR A 579 27.69 -32.37 2.02
C THR A 579 28.40 -33.05 0.83
N GLY A 580 29.40 -33.88 1.11
CA GLY A 580 30.14 -34.66 0.11
C GLY A 580 31.63 -34.31 -0.05
N CYS A 581 32.13 -33.30 0.67
CA CYS A 581 33.56 -33.02 0.73
C CYS A 581 34.21 -33.68 1.95
N GLU A 582 35.24 -34.50 1.73
CA GLU A 582 36.09 -35.00 2.80
C GLU A 582 36.90 -33.85 3.42
N MET A 583 36.75 -33.66 4.72
CA MET A 583 37.46 -32.70 5.55
C MET A 583 38.23 -33.44 6.64
N ALA A 584 39.17 -32.76 7.31
CA ALA A 584 40.05 -33.41 8.31
C ALA A 584 39.28 -34.09 9.45
N GLU A 585 38.11 -33.57 9.82
CA GLU A 585 37.31 -34.01 10.96
C GLU A 585 36.00 -34.71 10.55
N GLY A 586 35.71 -34.88 9.25
CA GLY A 586 34.45 -35.46 8.79
C GLY A 586 34.09 -35.12 7.35
N ILE A 587 32.79 -35.18 7.04
CA ILE A 587 32.25 -34.81 5.73
C ILE A 587 31.54 -33.45 5.87
N GLY A 588 31.66 -32.59 4.87
CA GLY A 588 31.00 -31.29 4.85
C GLY A 588 30.98 -30.66 3.48
N ASP A 589 30.94 -29.32 3.44
CA ASP A 589 30.98 -28.53 2.20
C ASP A 589 32.38 -27.96 1.87
N GLY A 590 33.40 -28.42 2.59
CA GLY A 590 34.77 -27.93 2.46
C GLY A 590 35.12 -26.76 3.37
N ILE A 591 34.13 -26.14 4.04
CA ILE A 591 34.30 -25.09 5.05
C ILE A 591 33.60 -25.48 6.36
N VAL A 592 32.39 -26.04 6.28
CA VAL A 592 31.54 -26.41 7.41
C VAL A 592 31.27 -27.91 7.35
N LEU A 593 31.52 -28.59 8.48
CA LEU A 593 31.16 -30.01 8.64
C LEU A 593 29.64 -30.18 8.65
N GLU A 594 29.14 -31.28 8.10
CA GLU A 594 27.71 -31.56 8.02
C GLU A 594 27.02 -31.47 9.39
N GLU A 595 27.60 -32.09 10.43
CA GLU A 595 27.01 -32.06 11.77
C GLU A 595 27.02 -30.65 12.40
N LYS A 596 27.81 -29.72 11.86
CA LYS A 596 27.87 -28.33 12.31
C LYS A 596 26.93 -27.42 11.51
N ALA A 597 26.62 -27.77 10.26
CA ALA A 597 25.69 -27.05 9.42
C ALA A 597 24.23 -27.39 9.75
N LYS A 598 23.95 -28.64 10.14
CA LYS A 598 22.60 -29.12 10.44
C LYS A 598 22.01 -28.48 11.71
N LEU A 599 20.76 -28.02 11.62
CA LEU A 599 19.96 -27.53 12.74
C LEU A 599 19.06 -28.62 13.30
N ASP A 600 18.70 -28.51 14.58
CA ASP A 600 17.80 -29.44 15.25
C ASP A 600 16.33 -29.03 15.01
N ILE A 601 15.95 -28.95 13.73
CA ILE A 601 14.62 -28.58 13.22
C ILE A 601 14.17 -29.58 12.14
N GLU A 602 12.88 -29.62 11.81
CA GLU A 602 12.36 -30.51 10.75
C GLU A 602 12.78 -30.05 9.35
N LYS A 603 12.86 -28.75 9.12
CA LYS A 603 13.08 -28.10 7.81
C LYS A 603 14.56 -28.03 7.40
N ASN A 604 15.22 -29.18 7.33
CA ASN A 604 16.59 -29.32 6.82
C ASN A 604 16.62 -29.92 5.40
N PHE A 605 17.32 -29.27 4.48
CA PHE A 605 17.52 -29.67 3.10
C PHE A 605 19.01 -29.87 2.83
N VAL A 606 19.37 -31.03 2.28
CA VAL A 606 20.78 -31.40 2.04
C VAL A 606 21.08 -31.36 0.55
N ILE A 607 22.21 -30.75 0.19
CA ILE A 607 22.75 -30.68 -1.17
C ILE A 607 23.99 -31.56 -1.24
N ASN A 608 23.92 -32.63 -2.02
CA ASN A 608 25.06 -33.52 -2.24
C ASN A 608 25.93 -32.96 -3.36
N GLY A 609 27.17 -32.57 -3.06
CA GLY A 609 28.09 -32.00 -4.03
C GLY A 609 29.53 -32.49 -3.87
N ILE A 610 30.44 -31.93 -4.66
CA ILE A 610 31.87 -32.27 -4.64
C ILE A 610 32.73 -31.02 -4.57
N CYS A 611 33.81 -31.06 -3.78
CA CYS A 611 34.79 -29.99 -3.72
C CYS A 611 35.76 -30.06 -4.90
N ARG A 612 35.94 -28.95 -5.61
CA ARG A 612 36.83 -28.86 -6.79
C ARG A 612 38.25 -28.41 -6.41
N GLY A 613 38.70 -28.85 -5.24
CA GLY A 613 39.99 -28.50 -4.65
C GLY A 613 39.88 -27.53 -3.47
N LYS A 614 41.02 -27.22 -2.85
CA LYS A 614 41.08 -26.44 -1.59
C LYS A 614 40.64 -24.98 -1.73
N PHE A 615 40.70 -24.42 -2.94
CA PHE A 615 40.38 -23.01 -3.20
C PHE A 615 39.00 -22.79 -3.82
N GLN A 616 38.28 -23.87 -4.13
CA GLN A 616 36.91 -23.86 -4.64
C GLN A 616 36.08 -24.90 -3.88
N PRO A 617 35.79 -24.63 -2.59
CA PRO A 617 34.97 -25.52 -1.78
C PRO A 617 33.53 -25.53 -2.28
N LEU A 618 32.82 -26.64 -2.04
CA LEU A 618 31.39 -26.76 -2.32
C LEU A 618 30.61 -25.61 -1.67
N HIS A 619 31.04 -25.16 -0.48
CA HIS A 619 30.45 -24.03 0.25
C HIS A 619 30.17 -22.82 -0.64
N LEU A 620 31.12 -22.39 -1.48
CA LEU A 620 30.94 -21.24 -2.38
C LEU A 620 30.11 -21.60 -3.61
N ASP A 621 30.20 -22.86 -4.07
CA ASP A 621 29.43 -23.34 -5.21
C ASP A 621 27.94 -23.51 -4.86
N LEU A 622 27.54 -23.51 -3.58
CA LEU A 622 26.12 -23.49 -3.16
C LEU A 622 25.36 -22.24 -3.65
N LEU A 623 26.05 -21.16 -4.05
CA LEU A 623 25.40 -20.00 -4.66
C LEU A 623 25.34 -20.08 -6.20
N LYS A 624 26.01 -21.07 -6.81
CA LYS A 624 26.03 -21.30 -8.25
C LYS A 624 24.90 -22.25 -8.63
N ILE A 625 23.70 -21.68 -8.77
CA ILE A 625 22.48 -22.44 -9.10
C ILE A 625 22.55 -23.18 -10.43
N ASP A 626 23.43 -22.79 -11.37
CA ASP A 626 23.67 -23.55 -12.60
C ASP A 626 24.38 -24.89 -12.33
N MET A 627 25.16 -24.96 -11.25
CA MET A 627 25.85 -26.19 -10.83
C MET A 627 24.99 -27.06 -9.91
N TYR A 628 24.20 -26.42 -9.05
CA TYR A 628 23.33 -27.07 -8.07
C TYR A 628 21.92 -26.48 -8.13
N PRO A 629 21.14 -26.80 -9.18
CA PRO A 629 19.82 -26.21 -9.40
C PRO A 629 18.82 -26.55 -8.30
N GLU A 630 19.04 -27.65 -7.56
CA GLU A 630 18.19 -28.06 -6.43
C GLU A 630 18.12 -26.99 -5.34
N ILE A 631 19.14 -26.13 -5.22
CA ILE A 631 19.18 -25.02 -4.28
C ILE A 631 18.10 -23.99 -4.64
N TYR A 632 18.01 -23.60 -5.91
CA TYR A 632 17.01 -22.65 -6.37
C TYR A 632 15.60 -23.22 -6.20
N GLU A 633 15.38 -24.46 -6.64
CA GLU A 633 14.08 -25.11 -6.51
C GLU A 633 13.63 -25.21 -5.05
N THR A 634 14.56 -25.50 -4.13
CA THR A 634 14.27 -25.52 -2.69
C THR A 634 13.88 -24.13 -2.18
N ILE A 635 14.63 -23.09 -2.54
CA ILE A 635 14.32 -21.70 -2.16
C ILE A 635 12.95 -21.30 -2.68
N LYS A 636 12.65 -21.58 -3.95
CA LYS A 636 11.38 -21.26 -4.59
C LYS A 636 10.21 -21.93 -3.87
N ASN A 637 10.31 -23.24 -3.64
CA ASN A 637 9.27 -23.99 -2.93
C ASN A 637 9.01 -23.43 -1.52
N ILE A 638 10.07 -23.02 -0.81
CA ILE A 638 9.93 -22.37 0.50
C ILE A 638 9.22 -21.03 0.37
N LEU A 639 9.60 -20.20 -0.61
CA LEU A 639 8.98 -18.88 -0.80
C LEU A 639 7.48 -18.97 -1.14
N GLU A 640 7.09 -19.96 -1.94
CA GLU A 640 5.70 -20.23 -2.36
C GLU A 640 4.84 -20.90 -1.27
N GLU A 641 5.45 -21.47 -0.22
CA GLU A 641 4.74 -22.04 0.91
C GLU A 641 3.89 -20.97 1.61
N LYS A 642 2.59 -21.20 1.73
CA LYS A 642 1.70 -20.28 2.44
C LYS A 642 2.03 -20.31 3.93
N SER A 643 2.24 -19.14 4.51
CA SER A 643 2.42 -18.98 5.95
C SER A 643 1.16 -19.50 6.67
N VAL A 644 1.36 -20.41 7.63
CA VAL A 644 0.30 -21.07 8.41
C VAL A 644 -0.34 -20.10 9.39
#